data_AF-A0A1Q4FJN7-F1
#
_entry.id   AF-A0A1Q4FJN7-F1
#
_cell.length_a   1.000
_cell.length_b   1.000
_cell.length_c   1.000
_cell.angle_alpha   90.00
_cell.angle_beta   90.00
_cell.angle_gamma   90.00
#
_symmetry.space_group_name_H-M   'P 1'
#
loop_
_entity.id
_entity.type
_entity.pdbx_description
1 polymer ?
#
loop_
_entity_poly.entity_id
_entity_poly.type
_entity_poly.pdbx_seq_one_letter_code
_entity_poly.pdbx_strand_id
1 'polypeptide(L)'
;MNPLATAPGAHAGWVVVKFGGTSVSTRPRWDTICRIARDWHARGKRVLIVVSALSGITDKLKAIAEAGGDRPRRESLRAEIVARHEAMFAELGLTERGPLQYWLDRLGALAVDARAETGELPWQAETLALGEQLSSTLGQAYLTAQGLATRWLDAREYLLAQAMPNQNAWGCYLSASVPTAPDPALAARLAAQAEVFISQGFMARNAAGETVILGRGGSDTSAAYFGALLKADKVEIWTDVAGMFSANPRIVPAARLLSRLDYEEAQEIATTGAKVLHPRCLNPVREAQVPLAVRDTNRPELAGTEIGTTVAAAAPSVKAVSERRGITLISMESIGMWQQVGFLADVFERFKRHGLSIDLIGSAETNVTVSLDPSENLVNSDVLSALAADLAEVCRVKVIAPCTAVTLVGRGMRSLLPRLAGVLAEFDLLRVHLVSQSSNNLNLTIVVDEAAADGLVPTLHAALVKSEALRAEDPAVFGPAWSELYATAATGRETPWWQRRRDDLLALAAQATPRYVYDLATVRERARRLRALAAPDRWFYALKANSRPELLQAIAEAGFGLECVSPAELELAATLVPPERLLFTPNFAPQAEYAAAFARGARVTLDNLHPLQHWGETFRGREIILRVDLGAGRGHHDKVRTGGAGSKFGLSLDQIEEFRQLARRHDVAVVGLHAHLGSGILDAQHWREVYAQLAALAQRFTRIEAINIGGGLGVPARADEAPLDLAALDICLAEIKQAYPQFELWLEPGRYLVAEAGVLLARVTQTKRKGDYCYVGVDTGMNSLIRPALYEAWHEIVNLTSLDEAADTLYQVVGPICESGDVLGSNRRLPECREGDVILIAQAGAYGATMASRYNLREPAAECVI
;
A
#
# COMPACT_ATOMS: atom_id res chain seq x y z
N MET A 1 34.36 -33.20 -23.25
CA MET A 1 34.00 -34.49 -22.62
C MET A 1 32.48 -34.55 -22.53
N ASN A 2 31.91 -35.68 -22.92
CA ASN A 2 30.48 -35.99 -23.10
C ASN A 2 29.48 -35.27 -22.16
N PRO A 3 28.37 -34.70 -22.67
CA PRO A 3 27.16 -34.58 -21.88
C PRO A 3 26.54 -35.98 -21.76
N LEU A 4 26.34 -36.42 -20.52
CA LEU A 4 25.59 -37.62 -20.19
C LEU A 4 24.19 -37.54 -20.83
N ALA A 5 23.95 -38.43 -21.78
CA ALA A 5 22.62 -38.76 -22.27
C ALA A 5 21.78 -39.23 -21.07
N THR A 6 20.84 -38.39 -20.65
CA THR A 6 19.80 -38.77 -19.70
C THR A 6 18.87 -39.78 -20.37
N ALA A 7 18.78 -40.98 -19.79
CA ALA A 7 17.89 -42.03 -20.24
C ALA A 7 16.43 -41.54 -20.35
N PRO A 8 15.69 -41.92 -21.42
CA PRO A 8 14.26 -41.63 -21.53
C PRO A 8 13.49 -42.59 -20.61
N GLY A 9 13.00 -42.07 -19.47
CA GLY A 9 12.21 -42.86 -18.52
C GLY A 9 12.21 -42.39 -17.06
N ALA A 10 12.76 -41.22 -16.72
CA ALA A 10 12.62 -40.65 -15.38
C ALA A 10 11.19 -40.10 -15.19
N HIS A 11 10.50 -40.52 -14.12
CA HIS A 11 9.12 -40.17 -13.80
C HIS A 11 8.79 -38.68 -14.03
N ALA A 12 8.03 -38.36 -15.08
CA ALA A 12 7.54 -37.01 -15.31
C ALA A 12 6.65 -36.56 -14.14
N GLY A 13 7.14 -35.55 -13.40
CA GLY A 13 6.44 -34.95 -12.26
C GLY A 13 5.19 -34.19 -12.68
N TRP A 14 4.28 -33.99 -11.73
CA TRP A 14 2.98 -33.35 -11.94
C TRP A 14 3.06 -31.84 -11.68
N VAL A 15 2.35 -31.06 -12.50
CA VAL A 15 2.04 -29.65 -12.24
C VAL A 15 0.54 -29.47 -12.31
N VAL A 16 -0.04 -28.85 -11.28
CA VAL A 16 -1.47 -28.51 -11.25
C VAL A 16 -1.61 -27.03 -11.52
N VAL A 17 -2.35 -26.66 -12.56
CA VAL A 17 -2.59 -25.25 -12.94
C VAL A 17 -4.07 -24.94 -12.82
N LYS A 18 -4.40 -23.91 -12.05
CA LYS A 18 -5.79 -23.50 -11.80
C LYS A 18 -6.09 -22.18 -12.46
N PHE A 19 -7.23 -22.07 -13.11
CA PHE A 19 -7.72 -20.84 -13.73
C PHE A 19 -9.08 -20.42 -13.12
N GLY A 20 -9.16 -19.16 -12.70
CA GLY A 20 -10.39 -18.58 -12.16
C GLY A 20 -11.46 -18.30 -13.23
N GLY A 21 -12.66 -17.90 -12.79
CA GLY A 21 -13.80 -17.71 -13.70
C GLY A 21 -13.57 -16.63 -14.76
N THR A 22 -12.86 -15.55 -14.41
CA THR A 22 -12.41 -14.54 -15.38
C THR A 22 -11.48 -15.20 -16.41
N SER A 23 -10.46 -15.93 -15.98
CA SER A 23 -9.48 -16.64 -16.82
C SER A 23 -10.08 -17.64 -17.83
N VAL A 24 -11.30 -18.12 -17.64
CA VAL A 24 -11.95 -19.08 -18.58
C VAL A 24 -13.09 -18.48 -19.41
N SER A 25 -13.32 -17.16 -19.31
CA SER A 25 -14.51 -16.52 -19.87
C SER A 25 -14.38 -16.00 -21.30
N THR A 26 -13.21 -16.04 -21.93
CA THR A 26 -13.00 -15.53 -23.30
C THR A 26 -11.97 -16.37 -24.03
N ARG A 27 -12.06 -16.41 -25.37
CA ARG A 27 -11.13 -17.17 -26.21
C ARG A 27 -9.66 -16.76 -26.04
N PRO A 28 -9.28 -15.47 -26.02
CA PRO A 28 -7.87 -15.08 -25.81
C PRO A 28 -7.28 -15.62 -24.50
N ARG A 29 -8.13 -15.79 -23.46
CA ARG A 29 -7.68 -16.40 -22.20
C ARG A 29 -7.51 -17.91 -22.34
N TRP A 30 -8.39 -18.59 -23.06
CA TRP A 30 -8.18 -20.01 -23.42
C TRP A 30 -6.94 -20.26 -24.29
N ASP A 31 -6.61 -19.34 -25.20
CA ASP A 31 -5.34 -19.37 -25.95
C ASP A 31 -4.14 -19.33 -25.01
N THR A 32 -4.23 -18.52 -23.96
CA THR A 32 -3.20 -18.42 -22.93
C THR A 32 -3.12 -19.68 -22.07
N ILE A 33 -4.26 -20.25 -21.66
CA ILE A 33 -4.33 -21.54 -20.95
C ILE A 33 -3.65 -22.63 -21.80
N CYS A 34 -3.95 -22.69 -23.10
CA CYS A 34 -3.37 -23.68 -24.00
C CYS A 34 -1.85 -23.54 -24.10
N ARG A 35 -1.34 -22.31 -24.22
CA ARG A 35 0.10 -22.00 -24.23
C ARG A 35 0.78 -22.41 -22.92
N ILE A 36 0.22 -22.03 -21.76
CA ILE A 36 0.77 -22.40 -20.45
C ILE A 36 0.86 -23.92 -20.30
N ALA A 37 -0.21 -24.64 -20.67
CA ALA A 37 -0.24 -26.10 -20.58
C ALA A 37 0.78 -26.76 -21.54
N ARG A 38 0.93 -26.25 -22.77
CA ARG A 38 1.95 -26.71 -23.71
C ARG A 38 3.36 -26.48 -23.19
N ASP A 39 3.63 -25.31 -22.60
CA ASP A 39 4.97 -24.97 -22.10
C ASP A 39 5.40 -25.93 -20.98
N TRP A 40 4.50 -26.26 -20.05
CA TRP A 40 4.75 -27.26 -19.03
C TRP A 40 4.93 -28.67 -19.60
N HIS A 41 4.07 -29.06 -20.55
CA HIS A 41 4.18 -30.36 -21.21
C HIS A 41 5.50 -30.51 -21.98
N ALA A 42 5.95 -29.45 -22.68
CA ALA A 42 7.23 -29.41 -23.39
C ALA A 42 8.45 -29.53 -22.45
N ARG A 43 8.30 -29.13 -21.18
CA ARG A 43 9.31 -29.33 -20.11
C ARG A 43 9.29 -30.75 -19.52
N GLY A 44 8.52 -31.67 -20.12
CA GLY A 44 8.40 -33.06 -19.67
C GLY A 44 7.59 -33.21 -18.38
N LYS A 45 6.64 -32.30 -18.11
CA LYS A 45 5.72 -32.41 -16.97
C LYS A 45 4.34 -32.91 -17.39
N ARG A 46 3.69 -33.63 -16.48
CA ARG A 46 2.26 -33.95 -16.58
C ARG A 46 1.46 -32.76 -16.07
N VAL A 47 0.43 -32.36 -16.81
CA VAL A 47 -0.33 -31.14 -16.52
C VAL A 47 -1.77 -31.50 -16.16
N LEU A 48 -2.22 -31.08 -14.97
CA LEU A 48 -3.63 -31.12 -14.58
C LEU A 48 -4.17 -29.70 -14.51
N ILE A 49 -5.09 -29.37 -15.41
CA ILE A 49 -5.76 -28.08 -15.49
C ILE A 49 -7.03 -28.15 -14.63
N VAL A 50 -7.18 -27.23 -13.68
CA VAL A 50 -8.38 -27.09 -12.85
C VAL A 50 -9.07 -25.78 -13.21
N VAL A 51 -10.36 -25.82 -13.54
CA VAL A 51 -11.10 -24.62 -13.96
C VAL A 51 -12.28 -24.34 -13.04
N SER A 52 -12.53 -23.05 -12.81
CA SER A 52 -13.78 -22.54 -12.24
C SER A 52 -14.85 -22.40 -13.33
N ALA A 53 -16.12 -22.23 -12.92
CA ALA A 53 -17.19 -21.81 -13.82
C ALA A 53 -16.88 -20.47 -14.52
N LEU A 54 -17.54 -20.19 -15.66
CA LEU A 54 -17.43 -18.88 -16.31
C LEU A 54 -17.85 -17.76 -15.35
N SER A 55 -17.29 -16.56 -15.55
CA SER A 55 -17.53 -15.40 -14.68
C SER A 55 -19.03 -15.11 -14.52
N GLY A 56 -19.49 -15.08 -13.26
CA GLY A 56 -20.88 -14.80 -12.90
C GLY A 56 -21.85 -15.98 -13.08
N ILE A 57 -21.39 -17.19 -13.42
CA ILE A 57 -22.25 -18.39 -13.51
C ILE A 57 -22.55 -18.97 -12.14
N THR A 58 -21.54 -19.11 -11.26
CA THR A 58 -21.74 -19.64 -9.90
C THR A 58 -22.76 -18.81 -9.10
N ASP A 59 -22.73 -17.48 -9.25
CA ASP A 59 -23.69 -16.59 -8.59
C ASP A 59 -25.12 -16.82 -9.10
N LYS A 60 -25.29 -17.06 -10.41
CA LYS A 60 -26.60 -17.40 -10.98
C LYS A 60 -27.08 -18.77 -10.52
N LEU A 61 -26.20 -19.76 -10.43
CA LEU A 61 -26.52 -21.09 -9.90
C LEU A 61 -26.92 -21.01 -8.41
N LYS A 62 -26.24 -20.16 -7.64
CA LYS A 62 -26.62 -19.88 -6.25
C LYS A 62 -27.98 -19.19 -6.17
N ALA A 63 -28.26 -18.23 -7.06
CA ALA A 63 -29.57 -17.60 -7.14
C ALA A 63 -30.68 -18.58 -7.56
N ILE A 64 -30.38 -19.61 -8.37
CA ILE A 64 -31.30 -20.72 -8.66
C ILE A 64 -31.55 -21.54 -7.39
N ALA A 65 -30.51 -21.86 -6.63
CA ALA A 65 -30.62 -22.59 -5.36
C ALA A 65 -31.42 -21.82 -4.30
N GLU A 66 -31.34 -20.49 -4.29
CA GLU A 66 -32.03 -19.60 -3.35
C GLU A 66 -33.46 -19.22 -3.80
N ALA A 67 -33.84 -19.47 -5.06
CA ALA A 67 -35.15 -19.10 -5.59
C ALA A 67 -36.32 -19.96 -5.06
N GLY A 68 -36.04 -21.13 -4.49
CA GLY A 68 -37.06 -22.03 -3.93
C GLY A 68 -38.22 -22.32 -4.91
N GLY A 69 -39.46 -22.14 -4.46
CA GLY A 69 -40.67 -22.33 -5.27
C GLY A 69 -40.85 -21.39 -6.48
N ASP A 70 -40.02 -20.36 -6.65
CA ASP A 70 -40.12 -19.40 -7.77
C ASP A 70 -39.58 -19.98 -9.08
N ARG A 71 -40.44 -20.77 -9.74
CA ARG A 71 -40.13 -21.45 -11.01
C ARG A 71 -39.82 -20.47 -12.17
N PRO A 72 -40.57 -19.36 -12.38
CA PRO A 72 -40.23 -18.38 -13.41
C PRO A 72 -38.82 -17.79 -13.25
N ARG A 73 -38.41 -17.45 -12.01
CA ARG A 73 -37.07 -16.94 -11.74
C ARG A 73 -35.98 -17.97 -12.04
N ARG A 74 -36.18 -19.23 -11.64
CA ARG A 74 -35.24 -20.32 -11.95
C ARG A 74 -35.06 -20.52 -13.45
N GLU A 75 -36.16 -20.48 -14.20
CA GLU A 75 -36.16 -20.63 -15.66
C GLU A 75 -35.42 -19.48 -16.37
N SER A 76 -35.65 -18.24 -15.91
CA SER A 76 -34.93 -17.06 -16.43
C SER A 76 -33.42 -17.18 -16.20
N LEU A 77 -32.99 -17.50 -14.98
CA LEU A 77 -31.57 -17.66 -14.63
C LEU A 77 -30.93 -18.82 -15.42
N ARG A 78 -31.65 -19.93 -15.61
CA ARG A 78 -31.22 -21.03 -16.47
C ARG A 78 -30.99 -20.54 -17.90
N ALA A 79 -31.94 -19.80 -18.48
CA ALA A 79 -31.83 -19.32 -19.85
C ALA A 79 -30.59 -18.42 -20.05
N GLU A 80 -30.30 -17.55 -19.08
CA GLU A 80 -29.07 -16.74 -19.09
C GLU A 80 -27.79 -17.59 -19.04
N ILE A 81 -27.76 -18.63 -18.20
CA ILE A 81 -26.63 -19.56 -18.11
C ILE A 81 -26.43 -20.28 -19.44
N VAL A 82 -27.50 -20.80 -20.04
CA VAL A 82 -27.46 -21.49 -21.35
C VAL A 82 -26.93 -20.54 -22.43
N ALA A 83 -27.50 -19.34 -22.54
CA ALA A 83 -27.09 -18.35 -23.54
C ALA A 83 -25.60 -17.98 -23.41
N ARG A 84 -25.10 -17.84 -22.18
CA ARG A 84 -23.69 -17.52 -21.93
C ARG A 84 -22.73 -18.63 -22.39
N HIS A 85 -23.10 -19.90 -22.17
CA HIS A 85 -22.29 -21.05 -22.59
C HIS A 85 -22.37 -21.32 -24.10
N GLU A 86 -23.54 -21.11 -24.71
CA GLU A 86 -23.69 -21.15 -26.18
C GLU A 86 -22.84 -20.08 -26.87
N ALA A 87 -22.84 -18.85 -26.33
CA ALA A 87 -21.97 -17.79 -26.84
C ALA A 87 -20.48 -18.18 -26.73
N MET A 88 -20.08 -18.81 -25.62
CA MET A 88 -18.71 -19.28 -25.41
C MET A 88 -18.33 -20.42 -26.36
N PHE A 89 -19.24 -21.38 -26.57
CA PHE A 89 -19.07 -22.48 -27.52
C PHE A 89 -18.82 -21.95 -28.95
N ALA A 90 -19.61 -20.96 -29.36
CA ALA A 90 -19.45 -20.29 -30.65
C ALA A 90 -18.14 -19.49 -30.74
N GLU A 91 -17.79 -18.71 -29.71
CA GLU A 91 -16.55 -17.91 -29.66
C GLU A 91 -15.30 -18.78 -29.80
N LEU A 92 -15.28 -19.94 -29.14
CA LEU A 92 -14.21 -20.94 -29.22
C LEU A 92 -14.14 -21.67 -30.56
N GLY A 93 -15.16 -21.56 -31.42
CA GLY A 93 -15.20 -22.21 -32.73
C GLY A 93 -15.35 -23.73 -32.65
N LEU A 94 -16.04 -24.25 -31.63
CA LEU A 94 -16.24 -25.68 -31.43
C LEU A 94 -17.35 -26.22 -32.34
N THR A 95 -17.21 -27.47 -32.78
CA THR A 95 -18.16 -28.13 -33.69
C THR A 95 -18.97 -29.23 -33.00
N GLU A 96 -18.41 -29.91 -32.01
CA GLU A 96 -19.06 -31.03 -31.32
C GLU A 96 -19.84 -30.56 -30.09
N ARG A 97 -21.17 -30.49 -30.21
CA ARG A 97 -22.06 -30.01 -29.14
C ARG A 97 -22.45 -31.07 -28.10
N GLY A 98 -22.26 -32.36 -28.40
CA GLY A 98 -22.77 -33.48 -27.60
C GLY A 98 -22.41 -33.41 -26.09
N PRO A 99 -21.12 -33.31 -25.72
CA PRO A 99 -20.71 -33.22 -24.32
C PRO A 99 -21.26 -31.99 -23.59
N LEU A 100 -21.35 -30.84 -24.26
CA LEU A 100 -21.94 -29.62 -23.69
C LEU A 100 -23.45 -29.79 -23.48
N GLN A 101 -24.15 -30.35 -24.47
CA GLN A 101 -25.60 -30.55 -24.45
C GLN A 101 -26.02 -31.41 -23.24
N TYR A 102 -25.25 -32.45 -22.93
CA TYR A 102 -25.51 -33.29 -21.76
C TYR A 102 -25.66 -32.48 -20.47
N TRP A 103 -24.73 -31.56 -20.20
CA TRP A 103 -24.76 -30.73 -18.99
C TRP A 103 -25.84 -29.65 -19.04
N LEU A 104 -26.14 -29.09 -20.21
CA LEU A 104 -27.25 -28.15 -20.39
C LEU A 104 -28.61 -28.84 -20.13
N ASP A 105 -28.75 -30.10 -20.54
CA ASP A 105 -29.95 -30.90 -20.26
C ASP A 105 -30.07 -31.23 -18.77
N ARG A 106 -28.95 -31.52 -18.08
CA ARG A 106 -28.95 -31.68 -16.62
C ARG A 106 -29.30 -30.40 -15.87
N LEU A 107 -28.81 -29.24 -16.33
CA LEU A 107 -29.25 -27.94 -15.79
C LEU A 107 -30.76 -27.75 -15.97
N GLY A 108 -31.29 -28.10 -17.14
CA GLY A 108 -32.73 -28.11 -17.42
C GLY A 108 -33.51 -28.99 -16.45
N ALA A 109 -33.04 -30.21 -16.21
CA ALA A 109 -33.67 -31.16 -15.29
C ALA A 109 -33.65 -30.66 -13.84
N LEU A 110 -32.51 -30.14 -13.36
CA LEU A 110 -32.40 -29.63 -11.98
C LEU A 110 -33.23 -28.37 -11.74
N ALA A 111 -33.41 -27.52 -12.76
CA ALA A 111 -34.22 -26.31 -12.67
C ALA A 111 -35.71 -26.61 -12.41
N VAL A 112 -36.20 -27.79 -12.81
CA VAL A 112 -37.60 -28.23 -12.62
C VAL A 112 -37.75 -29.37 -11.61
N ASP A 113 -36.67 -29.76 -10.93
CA ASP A 113 -36.66 -30.83 -9.92
C ASP A 113 -37.54 -30.45 -8.72
N ALA A 114 -38.24 -31.43 -8.13
CA ALA A 114 -39.07 -31.25 -6.94
C ALA A 114 -38.23 -30.82 -5.72
N ARG A 115 -36.97 -31.30 -5.62
CA ARG A 115 -36.02 -30.94 -4.54
C ARG A 115 -35.69 -29.44 -4.50
N ALA A 116 -35.95 -28.72 -5.59
CA ALA A 116 -35.74 -27.28 -5.67
C ALA A 116 -36.77 -26.47 -4.86
N GLU A 117 -37.97 -27.02 -4.61
CA GLU A 117 -39.00 -26.32 -3.83
C GLU A 117 -38.62 -26.22 -2.35
N THR A 118 -38.02 -27.28 -1.82
CA THR A 118 -37.55 -27.40 -0.43
C THR A 118 -36.11 -26.95 -0.24
N GLY A 119 -35.35 -26.79 -1.33
CA GLY A 119 -33.96 -26.34 -1.28
C GLY A 119 -33.04 -27.36 -0.61
N GLU A 120 -33.19 -28.66 -0.92
CA GLU A 120 -32.38 -29.71 -0.29
C GLU A 120 -30.88 -29.55 -0.57
N LEU A 121 -30.05 -29.73 0.46
CA LEU A 121 -28.58 -29.55 0.35
C LEU A 121 -27.90 -30.39 -0.75
N PRO A 122 -28.24 -31.68 -0.96
CA PRO A 122 -27.69 -32.46 -2.08
C PRO A 122 -28.03 -31.84 -3.44
N TRP A 123 -29.26 -31.38 -3.63
CA TRP A 123 -29.70 -30.73 -4.87
C TRP A 123 -28.99 -29.40 -5.09
N GLN A 124 -28.79 -28.61 -4.03
CA GLN A 124 -28.01 -27.37 -4.12
C GLN A 124 -26.56 -27.66 -4.57
N ALA A 125 -25.92 -28.68 -3.99
CA ALA A 125 -24.56 -29.08 -4.34
C ALA A 125 -24.46 -29.56 -5.80
N GLU A 126 -25.40 -30.37 -6.27
CA GLU A 126 -25.50 -30.78 -7.68
C GLU A 126 -25.67 -29.59 -8.62
N THR A 127 -26.55 -28.64 -8.28
CA THR A 127 -26.83 -27.46 -9.08
C THR A 127 -25.60 -26.56 -9.20
N LEU A 128 -24.90 -26.33 -8.09
CA LEU A 128 -23.70 -25.50 -8.03
C LEU A 128 -22.53 -26.09 -8.83
N ALA A 129 -22.38 -27.43 -8.83
CA ALA A 129 -21.31 -28.12 -9.55
C ALA A 129 -21.39 -28.00 -11.09
N LEU A 130 -22.58 -27.70 -11.64
CA LEU A 130 -22.79 -27.62 -13.09
C LEU A 130 -21.93 -26.53 -13.76
N GLY A 131 -21.58 -25.46 -13.04
CA GLY A 131 -20.78 -24.36 -13.60
C GLY A 131 -19.39 -24.83 -14.05
N GLU A 132 -18.69 -25.57 -13.19
CA GLU A 132 -17.38 -26.14 -13.48
C GLU A 132 -17.46 -27.30 -14.47
N GLN A 133 -18.55 -28.08 -14.46
CA GLN A 133 -18.78 -29.15 -15.44
C GLN A 133 -18.92 -28.59 -16.86
N LEU A 134 -19.71 -27.52 -17.03
CA LEU A 134 -19.89 -26.85 -18.32
C LEU A 134 -18.57 -26.25 -18.84
N SER A 135 -17.86 -25.49 -18.00
CA SER A 135 -16.61 -24.81 -18.38
C SER A 135 -15.46 -25.78 -18.67
N SER A 136 -15.27 -26.83 -17.86
CA SER A 136 -14.24 -27.86 -18.10
C SER A 136 -14.51 -28.67 -19.36
N THR A 137 -15.79 -28.92 -19.69
CA THR A 137 -16.18 -29.60 -20.94
C THR A 137 -15.82 -28.76 -22.16
N LEU A 138 -16.16 -27.46 -22.16
CA LEU A 138 -15.75 -26.53 -23.22
C LEU A 138 -14.22 -26.45 -23.36
N GLY A 139 -13.52 -26.37 -22.22
CA GLY A 139 -12.08 -26.32 -22.17
C GLY A 139 -11.40 -27.54 -22.78
N GLN A 140 -11.87 -28.75 -22.46
CA GLN A 140 -11.32 -29.98 -23.01
C GLN A 140 -11.45 -30.02 -24.54
N ALA A 141 -12.64 -29.71 -25.05
CA ALA A 141 -12.90 -29.67 -26.48
C ALA A 141 -12.00 -28.65 -27.19
N TYR A 142 -11.84 -27.47 -26.60
CA TYR A 142 -10.98 -26.42 -27.16
C TYR A 142 -9.51 -26.80 -27.18
N LEU A 143 -8.95 -27.26 -26.06
CA LEU A 143 -7.54 -27.63 -25.97
C LEU A 143 -7.20 -28.75 -26.95
N THR A 144 -8.10 -29.73 -27.10
CA THR A 144 -7.95 -30.82 -28.07
C THR A 144 -8.00 -30.30 -29.51
N ALA A 145 -8.93 -29.40 -29.84
CA ALA A 145 -9.01 -28.76 -31.16
C ALA A 145 -7.77 -27.92 -31.50
N GLN A 146 -7.09 -27.37 -30.49
CA GLN A 146 -5.82 -26.65 -30.61
C GLN A 146 -4.59 -27.58 -30.63
N GLY A 147 -4.77 -28.89 -30.80
CA GLY A 147 -3.69 -29.88 -30.94
C GLY A 147 -3.06 -30.33 -29.62
N LEU A 148 -3.61 -29.96 -28.46
CA LEU A 148 -3.17 -30.46 -27.16
C LEU A 148 -4.09 -31.59 -26.71
N ALA A 149 -3.67 -32.84 -26.89
CA ALA A 149 -4.46 -34.02 -26.52
C ALA A 149 -4.79 -34.03 -25.02
N THR A 150 -6.00 -33.57 -24.69
CA THR A 150 -6.42 -33.28 -23.31
C THR A 150 -7.55 -34.21 -22.90
N ARG A 151 -7.38 -34.90 -21.76
CA ARG A 151 -8.39 -35.80 -21.20
C ARG A 151 -9.23 -35.11 -20.13
N TRP A 152 -10.55 -35.21 -20.23
CA TRP A 152 -11.46 -34.71 -19.21
C TRP A 152 -11.51 -35.67 -18.01
N LEU A 153 -11.44 -35.12 -16.79
CA LEU A 153 -11.58 -35.86 -15.54
C LEU A 153 -12.77 -35.30 -14.74
N ASP A 154 -13.57 -36.18 -14.17
CA ASP A 154 -14.60 -35.79 -13.21
C ASP A 154 -13.99 -35.72 -11.81
N ALA A 155 -13.91 -34.52 -11.22
CA ALA A 155 -13.31 -34.31 -9.91
C ALA A 155 -13.92 -35.20 -8.82
N ARG A 156 -15.19 -35.58 -8.94
CA ARG A 156 -15.93 -36.44 -7.99
C ARG A 156 -15.38 -37.86 -7.92
N GLU A 157 -14.70 -38.33 -8.96
CA GLU A 157 -14.07 -39.66 -8.97
C GLU A 157 -12.75 -39.70 -8.20
N TYR A 158 -12.14 -38.53 -7.96
CA TYR A 158 -10.78 -38.40 -7.46
C TYR A 158 -10.69 -37.63 -6.13
N LEU A 159 -11.66 -36.76 -5.84
CA LEU A 159 -11.76 -36.02 -4.59
C LEU A 159 -12.86 -36.62 -3.73
N LEU A 160 -12.46 -37.43 -2.74
CA LEU A 160 -13.35 -38.03 -1.76
C LEU A 160 -13.40 -37.16 -0.50
N ALA A 161 -14.56 -36.55 -0.25
CA ALA A 161 -14.78 -35.73 0.92
C ALA A 161 -14.89 -36.57 2.20
N GLN A 162 -14.32 -36.05 3.28
CA GLN A 162 -14.40 -36.60 4.63
C GLN A 162 -15.10 -35.61 5.55
N ALA A 163 -16.01 -36.11 6.39
CA ALA A 163 -16.68 -35.30 7.41
C ALA A 163 -15.68 -34.90 8.50
N MET A 164 -15.63 -33.60 8.82
CA MET A 164 -14.81 -33.08 9.92
C MET A 164 -15.55 -33.20 11.26
N PRO A 165 -14.84 -33.30 12.40
CA PRO A 165 -15.47 -33.25 13.71
C PRO A 165 -16.35 -31.99 13.86
N ASN A 166 -17.55 -32.14 14.40
CA ASN A 166 -18.52 -31.06 14.63
C ASN A 166 -19.06 -30.35 13.37
N GLN A 167 -18.90 -30.92 12.18
CA GLN A 167 -19.46 -30.36 10.95
C GLN A 167 -20.97 -30.58 10.87
N ASN A 168 -21.75 -29.51 10.64
CA ASN A 168 -23.20 -29.60 10.44
C ASN A 168 -23.53 -30.09 9.01
N ALA A 169 -24.80 -30.43 8.75
CA ALA A 169 -25.25 -30.95 7.46
C ALA A 169 -24.91 -30.00 6.29
N TRP A 170 -25.05 -28.69 6.50
CA TRP A 170 -24.66 -27.67 5.52
C TRP A 170 -23.17 -27.76 5.17
N GLY A 171 -22.31 -27.86 6.18
CA GLY A 171 -20.86 -27.99 6.02
C GLY A 171 -20.48 -29.26 5.26
N CYS A 172 -21.15 -30.38 5.53
CA CYS A 172 -20.89 -31.66 4.85
C CYS A 172 -21.18 -31.61 3.34
N TYR A 173 -22.17 -30.82 2.91
CA TYR A 173 -22.57 -30.72 1.49
C TYR A 173 -21.99 -29.51 0.76
N LEU A 174 -21.87 -28.36 1.42
CA LEU A 174 -21.57 -27.08 0.79
C LEU A 174 -20.22 -26.48 1.23
N SER A 175 -19.51 -27.14 2.15
CA SER A 175 -18.17 -26.74 2.61
C SER A 175 -17.31 -27.96 2.96
N ALA A 176 -17.36 -28.99 2.11
CA ALA A 176 -16.68 -30.26 2.32
C ALA A 176 -15.15 -30.12 2.35
N SER A 177 -14.48 -31.08 2.99
CA SER A 177 -13.02 -31.18 3.06
C SER A 177 -12.55 -32.53 2.53
N VAL A 178 -11.37 -32.57 1.92
CA VAL A 178 -10.79 -33.78 1.30
C VAL A 178 -9.47 -34.10 2.02
N PRO A 179 -9.13 -35.39 2.22
CA PRO A 179 -7.83 -35.77 2.76
C PRO A 179 -6.67 -35.22 1.91
N THR A 180 -5.60 -34.84 2.58
CA THR A 180 -4.44 -34.14 1.99
C THR A 180 -3.22 -35.05 1.82
N ALA A 181 -3.27 -36.28 2.34
CA ALA A 181 -2.16 -37.23 2.25
C ALA A 181 -1.91 -37.64 0.79
N PRO A 182 -0.64 -37.64 0.31
CA PRO A 182 -0.32 -38.11 -1.03
C PRO A 182 -0.82 -39.53 -1.32
N ASP A 183 -1.33 -39.75 -2.53
CA ASP A 183 -1.81 -41.04 -3.03
C ASP A 183 -0.99 -41.46 -4.28
N PRO A 184 0.09 -42.24 -4.09
CA PRO A 184 0.90 -42.74 -5.20
C PRO A 184 0.14 -43.64 -6.18
N ALA A 185 -0.90 -44.35 -5.72
CA ALA A 185 -1.69 -45.23 -6.57
C ALA A 185 -2.58 -44.41 -7.52
N LEU A 186 -3.17 -43.32 -7.02
CA LEU A 186 -3.86 -42.35 -7.85
C LEU A 186 -2.92 -41.71 -8.89
N ALA A 187 -1.74 -41.27 -8.46
CA ALA A 187 -0.77 -40.65 -9.36
C ALA A 187 -0.35 -41.61 -10.49
N ALA A 188 -0.09 -42.88 -10.18
CA ALA A 188 0.25 -43.90 -11.16
C ALA A 188 -0.93 -44.20 -12.12
N ARG A 189 -2.16 -44.29 -11.58
CA ARG A 189 -3.37 -44.54 -12.38
C ARG A 189 -3.66 -43.42 -13.37
N LEU A 190 -3.42 -42.16 -13.00
CA LEU A 190 -3.57 -41.03 -13.92
C LEU A 190 -2.42 -40.99 -14.92
N ALA A 191 -1.17 -41.21 -14.50
CA ALA A 191 -0.02 -41.22 -15.40
C ALA A 191 -0.13 -42.26 -16.53
N ALA A 192 -0.85 -43.36 -16.32
CA ALA A 192 -1.11 -44.37 -17.33
C ALA A 192 -2.19 -43.99 -18.37
N GLN A 193 -2.97 -42.92 -18.14
CA GLN A 193 -4.12 -42.56 -18.97
C GLN A 193 -3.83 -41.48 -20.02
N ALA A 194 -3.08 -40.44 -19.64
CA ALA A 194 -2.73 -39.30 -20.50
C ALA A 194 -1.62 -38.46 -19.83
N GLU A 195 -1.10 -37.47 -20.55
CA GLU A 195 -0.10 -36.52 -20.05
C GLU A 195 -0.71 -35.14 -19.69
N VAL A 196 -1.86 -34.79 -20.29
CA VAL A 196 -2.57 -33.54 -20.04
C VAL A 196 -4.04 -33.82 -19.72
N PHE A 197 -4.49 -33.26 -18.60
CA PHE A 197 -5.83 -33.43 -18.07
C PHE A 197 -6.50 -32.08 -17.82
N ILE A 198 -7.83 -32.06 -17.87
CA ILE A 198 -8.64 -30.95 -17.39
C ILE A 198 -9.75 -31.48 -16.48
N SER A 199 -9.94 -30.84 -15.34
CA SER A 199 -10.89 -31.20 -14.29
C SER A 199 -11.64 -29.98 -13.78
N GLN A 200 -12.77 -30.24 -13.14
CA GLN A 200 -13.53 -29.24 -12.40
C GLN A 200 -12.79 -28.84 -11.12
N GLY A 201 -12.90 -27.57 -10.74
CA GLY A 201 -12.70 -27.15 -9.36
C GLY A 201 -14.00 -27.22 -8.55
N PHE A 202 -13.97 -26.72 -7.31
CA PHE A 202 -15.12 -26.44 -6.45
C PHE A 202 -15.94 -27.65 -5.96
N MET A 203 -15.83 -28.82 -6.59
CA MET A 203 -16.66 -29.99 -6.32
C MET A 203 -15.86 -31.25 -5.95
N ALA A 204 -16.50 -32.13 -5.20
CA ALA A 204 -16.00 -33.43 -4.75
C ALA A 204 -17.17 -34.41 -4.56
N ARG A 205 -16.89 -35.62 -4.06
CA ARG A 205 -17.92 -36.62 -3.74
C ARG A 205 -17.84 -37.06 -2.29
N ASN A 206 -18.97 -37.30 -1.64
CA ASN A 206 -18.99 -37.89 -0.30
C ASN A 206 -18.91 -39.44 -0.36
N ALA A 207 -18.90 -40.09 0.81
CA ALA A 207 -18.86 -41.56 0.91
C ALA A 207 -20.12 -42.26 0.38
N ALA A 208 -21.27 -41.56 0.31
CA ALA A 208 -22.51 -42.07 -0.26
C ALA A 208 -22.58 -41.96 -1.80
N GLY A 209 -21.57 -41.36 -2.42
CA GLY A 209 -21.50 -41.17 -3.86
C GLY A 209 -22.14 -39.86 -4.37
N GLU A 210 -22.61 -39.00 -3.47
CA GLU A 210 -23.31 -37.76 -3.79
C GLU A 210 -22.33 -36.62 -4.05
N THR A 211 -22.75 -35.64 -4.86
CA THR A 211 -21.94 -34.45 -5.15
C THR A 211 -21.91 -33.53 -3.94
N VAL A 212 -20.72 -33.06 -3.58
CA VAL A 212 -20.51 -32.05 -2.54
C VAL A 212 -19.63 -30.92 -3.06
N ILE A 213 -19.74 -29.76 -2.42
CA ILE A 213 -19.03 -28.54 -2.79
C ILE A 213 -18.02 -28.19 -1.70
N LEU A 214 -16.85 -27.71 -2.09
CA LEU A 214 -15.72 -27.40 -1.22
C LEU A 214 -15.81 -26.02 -0.54
N GLY A 215 -16.93 -25.32 -0.71
CA GLY A 215 -17.17 -23.97 -0.20
C GLY A 215 -16.46 -22.86 -0.97
N ARG A 216 -16.41 -21.67 -0.37
CA ARG A 216 -15.76 -20.49 -0.99
C ARG A 216 -14.31 -20.79 -1.37
N GLY A 217 -13.89 -20.26 -2.51
CA GLY A 217 -12.57 -20.53 -3.09
C GLY A 217 -12.34 -22.00 -3.48
N GLY A 218 -13.39 -22.81 -3.59
CA GLY A 218 -13.25 -24.24 -3.75
C GLY A 218 -12.47 -24.68 -4.99
N SER A 219 -12.37 -23.87 -6.05
CA SER A 219 -11.49 -24.17 -7.19
C SER A 219 -10.01 -24.06 -6.84
N ASP A 220 -9.59 -23.05 -6.06
CA ASP A 220 -8.20 -22.95 -5.55
C ASP A 220 -7.92 -24.16 -4.65
N THR A 221 -8.87 -24.46 -3.75
CA THR A 221 -8.78 -25.61 -2.84
C THR A 221 -8.72 -26.94 -3.59
N SER A 222 -9.45 -27.10 -4.70
CA SER A 222 -9.39 -28.31 -5.54
C SER A 222 -8.00 -28.51 -6.14
N ALA A 223 -7.41 -27.44 -6.68
CA ALA A 223 -6.06 -27.49 -7.22
C ALA A 223 -5.02 -27.85 -6.15
N ALA A 224 -5.19 -27.31 -4.94
CA ALA A 224 -4.38 -27.68 -3.79
C ALA A 224 -4.55 -29.15 -3.38
N TYR A 225 -5.78 -29.68 -3.34
CA TYR A 225 -6.02 -31.10 -3.06
C TYR A 225 -5.42 -32.01 -4.12
N PHE A 226 -5.62 -31.71 -5.40
CA PHE A 226 -4.96 -32.46 -6.47
C PHE A 226 -3.44 -32.38 -6.38
N GLY A 227 -2.88 -31.20 -6.09
CA GLY A 227 -1.45 -31.01 -5.89
C GLY A 227 -0.91 -31.87 -4.75
N ALA A 228 -1.64 -31.93 -3.64
CA ALA A 228 -1.28 -32.74 -2.48
C ALA A 228 -1.37 -34.25 -2.77
N LEU A 229 -2.52 -34.72 -3.31
CA LEU A 229 -2.75 -36.12 -3.64
C LEU A 229 -1.76 -36.66 -4.68
N LEU A 230 -1.41 -35.85 -5.69
CA LEU A 230 -0.45 -36.24 -6.73
C LEU A 230 1.01 -36.07 -6.32
N LYS A 231 1.26 -35.46 -5.14
CA LYS A 231 2.57 -34.96 -4.74
C LYS A 231 3.22 -34.17 -5.88
N ALA A 232 2.47 -33.19 -6.39
CA ALA A 232 2.89 -32.36 -7.51
C ALA A 232 4.18 -31.60 -7.19
N ASP A 233 4.96 -31.31 -8.23
CA ASP A 233 6.15 -30.47 -8.13
C ASP A 233 5.76 -29.01 -7.82
N LYS A 234 4.59 -28.58 -8.32
CA LYS A 234 4.08 -27.22 -8.18
C LYS A 234 2.58 -27.15 -8.40
N VAL A 235 1.91 -26.27 -7.64
CA VAL A 235 0.55 -25.80 -7.92
C VAL A 235 0.62 -24.33 -8.36
N GLU A 236 -0.02 -23.97 -9.46
CA GLU A 236 -0.11 -22.58 -9.93
C GLU A 236 -1.56 -22.10 -9.92
N ILE A 237 -1.82 -20.98 -9.27
CA ILE A 237 -3.11 -20.30 -9.23
C ILE A 237 -3.01 -19.07 -10.15
N TRP A 238 -3.68 -19.15 -11.29
CA TRP A 238 -3.72 -18.10 -12.30
C TRP A 238 -4.94 -17.22 -12.09
N THR A 239 -4.68 -15.94 -11.85
CA THR A 239 -5.66 -14.89 -11.53
C THR A 239 -5.46 -13.68 -12.46
N ASP A 240 -6.03 -12.52 -12.13
CA ASP A 240 -5.96 -11.26 -12.88
C ASP A 240 -4.89 -10.28 -12.35
N VAL A 241 -4.07 -10.72 -11.41
CA VAL A 241 -2.96 -9.98 -10.80
C VAL A 241 -1.71 -10.86 -10.72
N ALA A 242 -0.52 -10.25 -10.77
CA ALA A 242 0.76 -10.96 -10.80
C ALA A 242 0.98 -11.83 -9.56
N GLY A 243 0.43 -11.44 -8.42
CA GLY A 243 0.64 -12.16 -7.17
C GLY A 243 0.05 -11.41 -5.97
N MET A 244 0.58 -11.71 -4.80
CA MET A 244 0.26 -11.02 -3.55
C MET A 244 1.12 -9.77 -3.42
N PHE A 245 0.57 -8.68 -2.89
CA PHE A 245 1.26 -7.39 -2.75
C PHE A 245 1.33 -6.95 -1.29
N SER A 246 2.29 -6.09 -0.97
CA SER A 246 2.50 -5.54 0.39
C SER A 246 1.34 -4.66 0.89
N ALA A 247 0.44 -4.25 0.00
CA ALA A 247 -0.83 -3.60 0.31
C ALA A 247 -1.78 -3.85 -0.86
N ASN A 248 -3.06 -3.53 -0.73
CA ASN A 248 -3.98 -3.59 -1.86
C ASN A 248 -3.52 -2.61 -2.96
N PRO A 249 -3.09 -3.09 -4.14
CA PRO A 249 -2.44 -2.25 -5.13
C PRO A 249 -3.38 -1.24 -5.79
N ARG A 250 -4.70 -1.43 -5.68
CA ARG A 250 -5.71 -0.49 -6.21
C ARG A 250 -5.79 0.80 -5.40
N ILE A 251 -5.43 0.73 -4.12
CA ILE A 251 -5.41 1.89 -3.21
C ILE A 251 -3.99 2.38 -2.92
N VAL A 252 -2.98 1.51 -3.06
CA VAL A 252 -1.56 1.85 -2.89
C VAL A 252 -0.78 1.48 -4.16
N PRO A 253 -0.59 2.39 -5.12
CA PRO A 253 0.17 2.11 -6.34
C PRO A 253 1.62 1.72 -6.09
N ALA A 254 2.21 2.18 -4.98
CA ALA A 254 3.56 1.82 -4.53
C ALA A 254 3.63 0.44 -3.84
N ALA A 255 2.51 -0.29 -3.75
CA ALA A 255 2.51 -1.64 -3.17
C ALA A 255 3.46 -2.54 -3.97
N ARG A 256 4.36 -3.23 -3.28
CA ARG A 256 5.36 -4.09 -3.91
C ARG A 256 4.87 -5.52 -4.02
N LEU A 257 5.17 -6.18 -5.12
CA LEU A 257 4.91 -7.60 -5.30
C LEU A 257 5.66 -8.39 -4.23
N LEU A 258 5.02 -9.34 -3.58
CA LEU A 258 5.65 -10.28 -2.66
C LEU A 258 6.13 -11.46 -3.50
N SER A 259 7.40 -11.45 -3.89
CA SER A 259 7.97 -12.45 -4.79
C SER A 259 8.04 -13.84 -4.12
N ARG A 260 8.30 -13.88 -2.82
CA ARG A 260 8.39 -15.12 -2.03
C ARG A 260 7.79 -14.96 -0.65
N LEU A 261 7.01 -15.96 -0.22
CA LEU A 261 6.40 -16.04 1.10
C LEU A 261 6.50 -17.48 1.63
N ASP A 262 6.47 -17.63 2.95
CA ASP A 262 6.13 -18.93 3.52
C ASP A 262 4.61 -19.15 3.61
N TYR A 263 4.20 -20.39 3.89
CA TYR A 263 2.78 -20.72 3.99
C TYR A 263 2.05 -19.99 5.11
N GLU A 264 2.71 -19.71 6.23
CA GLU A 264 2.07 -19.06 7.37
C GLU A 264 1.85 -17.56 7.08
N GLU A 265 2.87 -16.89 6.54
CA GLU A 265 2.77 -15.51 6.06
C GLU A 265 1.69 -15.38 4.98
N ALA A 266 1.70 -16.25 3.98
CA ALA A 266 0.68 -16.24 2.92
C ALA A 266 -0.72 -16.49 3.47
N GLN A 267 -0.86 -17.39 4.47
CA GLN A 267 -2.12 -17.68 5.14
C GLN A 267 -2.66 -16.44 5.84
N GLU A 268 -1.83 -15.76 6.63
CA GLU A 268 -2.22 -14.54 7.35
C GLU A 268 -2.60 -13.42 6.38
N ILE A 269 -1.84 -13.20 5.29
CA ILE A 269 -2.17 -12.17 4.30
C ILE A 269 -3.50 -12.48 3.59
N ALA A 270 -3.72 -13.76 3.24
CA ALA A 270 -4.95 -14.20 2.57
C ALA A 270 -6.19 -14.08 3.47
N THR A 271 -6.06 -14.36 4.78
CA THR A 271 -7.18 -14.20 5.72
C THR A 271 -7.46 -12.72 6.00
N THR A 272 -6.46 -11.86 6.16
CA THR A 272 -6.63 -10.48 6.63
C THR A 272 -7.16 -9.48 5.59
N GLY A 273 -7.41 -9.91 4.34
CA GLY A 273 -8.11 -9.11 3.33
C GLY A 273 -7.53 -9.17 1.91
N ALA A 274 -6.44 -9.88 1.66
CA ALA A 274 -5.89 -10.04 0.31
C ALA A 274 -6.71 -11.05 -0.51
N LYS A 275 -7.68 -10.55 -1.30
CA LYS A 275 -8.58 -11.35 -2.16
C LYS A 275 -7.92 -11.96 -3.41
N VAL A 276 -6.64 -12.32 -3.34
CA VAL A 276 -5.88 -12.89 -4.47
C VAL A 276 -5.95 -14.42 -4.48
N LEU A 277 -5.94 -15.02 -3.28
CA LEU A 277 -5.91 -16.46 -3.05
C LEU A 277 -6.88 -16.78 -1.93
N HIS A 278 -7.66 -17.87 -2.05
CA HIS A 278 -8.46 -18.31 -0.93
C HIS A 278 -7.62 -19.05 0.13
N PRO A 279 -7.67 -18.68 1.43
CA PRO A 279 -6.80 -19.24 2.47
C PRO A 279 -6.87 -20.77 2.60
N ARG A 280 -8.05 -21.36 2.41
CA ARG A 280 -8.26 -22.83 2.51
C ARG A 280 -7.38 -23.66 1.56
N CYS A 281 -6.86 -23.09 0.48
CA CYS A 281 -6.01 -23.83 -0.45
C CYS A 281 -4.56 -24.01 0.05
N LEU A 282 -4.12 -23.25 1.07
CA LEU A 282 -2.74 -23.32 1.56
C LEU A 282 -2.49 -24.55 2.43
N ASN A 283 -3.46 -24.98 3.23
CA ASN A 283 -3.23 -26.11 4.15
C ASN A 283 -2.92 -27.44 3.42
N PRO A 284 -3.67 -27.86 2.38
CA PRO A 284 -3.37 -29.10 1.67
C PRO A 284 -1.96 -29.16 1.09
N VAL A 285 -1.53 -28.07 0.45
CA VAL A 285 -0.19 -28.00 -0.15
C VAL A 285 0.92 -27.84 0.91
N ARG A 286 0.62 -27.21 2.04
CA ARG A 286 1.57 -27.10 3.17
C ARG A 286 1.85 -28.46 3.81
N GLU A 287 0.80 -29.23 4.12
CA GLU A 287 0.92 -30.57 4.72
C GLU A 287 1.65 -31.53 3.77
N ALA A 288 1.34 -31.45 2.48
CA ALA A 288 2.03 -32.23 1.46
C ALA A 288 3.40 -31.65 1.06
N GLN A 289 3.82 -30.49 1.57
CA GLN A 289 5.03 -29.77 1.16
C GLN A 289 5.15 -29.61 -0.36
N VAL A 290 4.12 -29.06 -1.00
CA VAL A 290 4.03 -28.76 -2.42
C VAL A 290 4.07 -27.24 -2.60
N PRO A 291 5.05 -26.66 -3.31
CA PRO A 291 5.08 -25.22 -3.57
C PRO A 291 3.85 -24.74 -4.33
N LEU A 292 3.33 -23.57 -3.95
CA LEU A 292 2.22 -22.91 -4.64
C LEU A 292 2.71 -21.58 -5.23
N ALA A 293 2.28 -21.24 -6.44
CA ALA A 293 2.55 -19.93 -7.03
C ALA A 293 1.27 -19.24 -7.47
N VAL A 294 1.25 -17.91 -7.32
CA VAL A 294 0.19 -17.05 -7.84
C VAL A 294 0.73 -16.31 -9.06
N ARG A 295 -0.04 -16.28 -10.15
CA ARG A 295 0.37 -15.74 -11.46
C ARG A 295 -0.75 -14.94 -12.14
N ASP A 296 -0.38 -14.04 -13.04
CA ASP A 296 -1.33 -13.26 -13.87
C ASP A 296 -1.60 -13.95 -15.21
N THR A 297 -2.86 -14.25 -15.48
CA THR A 297 -3.30 -14.85 -16.75
C THR A 297 -3.10 -13.90 -17.93
N ASN A 298 -3.18 -12.58 -17.73
CA ASN A 298 -3.04 -11.58 -18.79
C ASN A 298 -1.56 -11.24 -19.07
N ARG A 299 -0.68 -11.48 -18.09
CA ARG A 299 0.75 -11.17 -18.14
C ARG A 299 1.58 -12.39 -17.70
N PRO A 300 1.52 -13.52 -18.43
CA PRO A 300 2.16 -14.78 -18.03
C PRO A 300 3.69 -14.71 -17.97
N GLU A 301 4.30 -13.68 -18.54
CA GLU A 301 5.73 -13.38 -18.44
C GLU A 301 6.17 -12.96 -17.03
N LEU A 302 5.25 -12.49 -16.18
CA LEU A 302 5.58 -12.04 -14.83
C LEU A 302 5.87 -13.24 -13.90
N ALA A 303 6.87 -13.08 -13.03
CA ALA A 303 7.30 -14.12 -12.10
C ALA A 303 6.29 -14.42 -10.99
N GLY A 304 5.48 -13.42 -10.61
CA GLY A 304 4.45 -13.54 -9.58
C GLY A 304 4.96 -13.84 -8.17
N THR A 305 4.12 -14.47 -7.36
CA THR A 305 4.42 -14.83 -5.95
C THR A 305 4.62 -16.33 -5.81
N GLU A 306 5.72 -16.76 -5.20
CA GLU A 306 5.96 -18.16 -4.82
C GLU A 306 5.78 -18.37 -3.31
N ILE A 307 5.09 -19.44 -2.93
CA ILE A 307 4.76 -19.81 -1.55
C ILE A 307 5.31 -21.21 -1.28
N GLY A 308 6.13 -21.34 -0.23
CA GLY A 308 6.80 -22.61 0.09
C GLY A 308 7.35 -22.71 1.51
N THR A 309 8.12 -23.76 1.78
CA THR A 309 8.73 -24.02 3.11
C THR A 309 9.99 -23.20 3.38
N THR A 310 10.61 -22.63 2.35
CA THR A 310 11.94 -22.02 2.47
C THR A 310 11.87 -20.51 2.35
N VAL A 311 11.86 -19.82 3.49
CA VAL A 311 12.33 -18.43 3.57
C VAL A 311 13.67 -18.52 4.29
N ALA A 312 14.77 -18.28 3.58
CA ALA A 312 16.10 -18.16 4.19
C ALA A 312 15.97 -17.24 5.42
N ALA A 313 16.58 -17.61 6.56
CA ALA A 313 16.46 -16.95 7.87
C ALA A 313 16.31 -15.42 7.78
N ALA A 314 15.09 -14.96 7.54
CA ALA A 314 14.86 -13.57 7.15
C ALA A 314 14.73 -12.78 8.44
N ALA A 315 15.46 -11.66 8.51
CA ALA A 315 15.33 -10.77 9.65
C ALA A 315 13.87 -10.32 9.81
N PRO A 316 13.39 -10.08 11.05
CA PRO A 316 12.04 -9.62 11.30
C PRO A 316 11.66 -8.44 10.39
N SER A 317 10.50 -8.53 9.76
CA SER A 317 9.96 -7.50 8.88
C SER A 317 8.46 -7.65 8.70
N VAL A 318 7.76 -6.53 8.53
CA VAL A 318 6.40 -6.51 8.00
C VAL A 318 6.46 -6.86 6.52
N LYS A 319 5.54 -7.68 6.04
CA LYS A 319 5.41 -8.06 4.62
C LYS A 319 4.24 -7.35 3.96
N ALA A 320 3.12 -7.23 4.66
CA ALA A 320 1.93 -6.61 4.12
C ALA A 320 1.13 -5.83 5.17
N VAL A 321 0.34 -4.88 4.68
CA VAL A 321 -0.74 -4.22 5.41
C VAL A 321 -2.05 -4.42 4.65
N SER A 322 -3.10 -4.80 5.36
CA SER A 322 -4.44 -4.97 4.78
C SER A 322 -5.50 -4.34 5.67
N GLU A 323 -6.65 -4.03 5.08
CA GLU A 323 -7.84 -3.61 5.81
C GLU A 323 -9.03 -4.53 5.50
N ARG A 324 -9.90 -4.69 6.50
CA ARG A 324 -11.18 -5.39 6.37
C ARG A 324 -12.28 -4.55 7.02
N ARG A 325 -13.26 -4.15 6.22
CA ARG A 325 -14.37 -3.26 6.57
C ARG A 325 -15.63 -4.05 6.94
N GLY A 326 -16.59 -3.40 7.59
CA GLY A 326 -17.88 -3.98 7.98
C GLY A 326 -17.82 -4.87 9.21
N ILE A 327 -16.74 -4.81 9.99
CA ILE A 327 -16.58 -5.65 11.17
C ILE A 327 -17.51 -5.17 12.28
N THR A 328 -18.14 -6.12 12.96
CA THR A 328 -18.93 -5.86 14.16
C THR A 328 -18.16 -6.34 15.39
N LEU A 329 -17.96 -5.46 16.37
CA LEU A 329 -17.38 -5.84 17.65
C LEU A 329 -18.48 -6.04 18.70
N ILE A 330 -18.31 -7.08 19.51
CA ILE A 330 -19.14 -7.34 20.69
C ILE A 330 -18.22 -7.27 21.91
N SER A 331 -18.38 -6.21 22.70
CA SER A 331 -17.68 -6.03 23.97
C SER A 331 -18.57 -6.52 25.11
N MET A 332 -18.00 -7.37 25.96
CA MET A 332 -18.66 -8.06 27.05
C MET A 332 -17.95 -7.71 28.35
N GLU A 333 -18.64 -7.00 29.24
CA GLU A 333 -18.10 -6.55 30.52
C GLU A 333 -18.76 -7.32 31.67
N SER A 334 -17.96 -7.84 32.61
CA SER A 334 -18.48 -8.41 33.86
C SER A 334 -17.48 -8.21 35.00
N ILE A 335 -18.02 -7.79 36.16
CA ILE A 335 -17.25 -7.47 37.38
C ILE A 335 -16.61 -8.76 37.96
N GLY A 336 -17.18 -9.93 37.67
CA GLY A 336 -16.77 -11.23 38.22
C GLY A 336 -15.96 -12.13 37.28
N MET A 337 -15.55 -11.67 36.09
CA MET A 337 -14.76 -12.49 35.16
C MET A 337 -13.48 -13.03 35.80
N TRP A 338 -12.80 -12.16 36.55
CA TRP A 338 -11.65 -12.52 37.36
C TRP A 338 -12.14 -13.38 38.53
N GLN A 339 -11.85 -14.68 38.48
CA GLN A 339 -12.23 -15.77 39.42
C GLN A 339 -13.47 -16.61 39.05
N GLN A 340 -14.25 -16.26 38.02
CA GLN A 340 -15.35 -17.11 37.55
C GLN A 340 -14.84 -18.18 36.57
N VAL A 341 -14.77 -19.42 37.04
CA VAL A 341 -14.44 -20.59 36.19
C VAL A 341 -15.53 -20.76 35.12
N GLY A 342 -15.13 -20.86 33.86
CA GLY A 342 -16.04 -21.19 32.75
C GLY A 342 -16.68 -20.01 32.01
N PHE A 343 -16.47 -18.76 32.43
CA PHE A 343 -17.10 -17.59 31.78
C PHE A 343 -16.88 -17.54 30.25
N LEU A 344 -15.62 -17.70 29.79
CA LEU A 344 -15.32 -17.73 28.36
C LEU A 344 -15.96 -18.92 27.64
N ALA A 345 -16.08 -20.07 28.30
CA ALA A 345 -16.74 -21.23 27.74
C ALA A 345 -18.25 -20.98 27.57
N ASP A 346 -18.89 -20.37 28.56
CA ASP A 346 -20.31 -19.99 28.53
C ASP A 346 -20.59 -18.94 27.45
N VAL A 347 -19.67 -17.99 27.25
CA VAL A 347 -19.75 -17.02 26.16
C VAL A 347 -19.63 -17.72 24.81
N PHE A 348 -18.57 -18.51 24.58
CA PHE A 348 -18.36 -19.17 23.28
C PHE A 348 -19.44 -20.21 22.94
N GLU A 349 -20.01 -20.89 23.93
CA GLU A 349 -21.14 -21.80 23.70
C GLU A 349 -22.38 -21.05 23.18
N ARG A 350 -22.63 -19.80 23.62
CA ARG A 350 -23.71 -18.97 23.07
C ARG A 350 -23.45 -18.59 21.62
N PHE A 351 -22.24 -18.12 21.28
CA PHE A 351 -21.87 -17.86 19.87
C PHE A 351 -22.09 -19.09 18.99
N LYS A 352 -21.70 -20.27 19.47
CA LYS A 352 -21.91 -21.55 18.80
C LYS A 352 -23.39 -21.89 18.62
N ARG A 353 -24.25 -21.67 19.62
CA ARG A 353 -25.71 -21.89 19.50
C ARG A 353 -26.35 -21.03 18.41
N HIS A 354 -25.87 -19.80 18.26
CA HIS A 354 -26.31 -18.88 17.21
C HIS A 354 -25.59 -19.08 15.87
N GLY A 355 -24.67 -20.06 15.78
CA GLY A 355 -23.93 -20.38 14.56
C GLY A 355 -22.95 -19.30 14.11
N LEU A 356 -22.45 -18.48 15.05
CA LEU A 356 -21.54 -17.36 14.77
C LEU A 356 -20.08 -17.73 15.03
N SER A 357 -19.23 -17.54 14.02
CA SER A 357 -17.77 -17.68 14.10
C SER A 357 -17.14 -16.38 14.58
N ILE A 358 -16.18 -16.50 15.51
CA ILE A 358 -15.40 -15.38 16.05
C ILE A 358 -14.07 -15.31 15.33
N ASP A 359 -13.68 -14.10 14.91
CA ASP A 359 -12.43 -13.85 14.18
C ASP A 359 -11.31 -13.35 15.12
N LEU A 360 -11.51 -12.18 15.73
CA LEU A 360 -10.55 -11.55 16.65
C LEU A 360 -11.06 -11.60 18.09
N ILE A 361 -10.13 -11.73 19.03
CA ILE A 361 -10.39 -11.68 20.46
C ILE A 361 -9.38 -10.74 21.11
N GLY A 362 -9.86 -9.86 21.98
CA GLY A 362 -9.05 -9.11 22.94
C GLY A 362 -9.66 -9.20 24.32
N SER A 363 -8.84 -9.51 25.31
CA SER A 363 -9.27 -9.67 26.70
C SER A 363 -8.50 -8.73 27.63
N ALA A 364 -9.22 -8.21 28.62
CA ALA A 364 -8.71 -7.60 29.83
C ALA A 364 -9.26 -8.38 31.05
N GLU A 365 -8.91 -7.96 32.26
CA GLU A 365 -9.34 -8.62 33.50
C GLU A 365 -10.87 -8.64 33.68
N THR A 366 -11.59 -7.64 33.16
CA THR A 366 -13.04 -7.44 33.35
C THR A 366 -13.83 -7.28 32.06
N ASN A 367 -13.17 -7.33 30.90
CA ASN A 367 -13.79 -7.11 29.59
C ASN A 367 -13.20 -8.07 28.56
N VAL A 368 -14.06 -8.67 27.73
CA VAL A 368 -13.67 -9.39 26.53
C VAL A 368 -14.39 -8.80 25.33
N THR A 369 -13.62 -8.40 24.33
CA THR A 369 -14.14 -7.92 23.06
C THR A 369 -13.81 -8.91 21.97
N VAL A 370 -14.83 -9.29 21.21
CA VAL A 370 -14.69 -10.22 20.07
C VAL A 370 -15.20 -9.57 18.80
N SER A 371 -14.64 -9.96 17.66
CA SER A 371 -15.12 -9.52 16.35
C SER A 371 -15.93 -10.59 15.63
N LEU A 372 -16.93 -10.13 14.89
CA LEU A 372 -17.72 -10.90 13.94
C LEU A 372 -17.47 -10.36 12.53
N ASP A 373 -17.10 -11.26 11.62
CA ASP A 373 -16.92 -10.95 10.21
C ASP A 373 -18.20 -11.26 9.41
N PRO A 374 -18.80 -10.27 8.69
CA PRO A 374 -19.97 -10.50 7.84
C PRO A 374 -19.70 -11.35 6.58
N SER A 375 -18.45 -11.59 6.21
CA SER A 375 -18.09 -12.45 5.07
C SER A 375 -18.14 -13.94 5.43
N GLU A 376 -17.91 -14.28 6.70
CA GLU A 376 -17.98 -15.64 7.25
C GLU A 376 -19.32 -15.94 7.93
N ASN A 377 -19.99 -14.91 8.43
CA ASN A 377 -21.25 -15.02 9.15
C ASN A 377 -22.41 -14.37 8.37
N LEU A 378 -23.58 -15.00 8.36
CA LEU A 378 -24.85 -14.35 7.99
C LEU A 378 -25.29 -13.43 9.14
N VAL A 379 -24.60 -12.30 9.28
CA VAL A 379 -24.87 -11.31 10.33
C VAL A 379 -26.07 -10.46 9.88
N ASN A 380 -27.28 -10.88 10.22
CA ASN A 380 -28.46 -10.02 10.14
C ASN A 380 -28.76 -9.38 11.51
N SER A 381 -29.57 -8.32 11.52
CA SER A 381 -29.94 -7.60 12.75
C SER A 381 -30.58 -8.50 13.80
N ASP A 382 -31.30 -9.52 13.36
CA ASP A 382 -32.12 -10.38 14.23
C ASP A 382 -31.24 -11.37 15.00
N VAL A 383 -30.27 -11.99 14.32
CA VAL A 383 -29.28 -12.90 14.93
C VAL A 383 -28.39 -12.15 15.91
N LEU A 384 -27.94 -10.94 15.58
CA LEU A 384 -27.16 -10.11 16.51
C LEU A 384 -27.97 -9.72 17.75
N SER A 385 -29.23 -9.35 17.56
CA SER A 385 -30.12 -8.98 18.68
C SER A 385 -30.39 -10.19 19.59
N ALA A 386 -30.60 -11.37 19.01
CA ALA A 386 -30.76 -12.62 19.75
C ALA A 386 -29.50 -13.00 20.53
N LEU A 387 -28.31 -12.92 19.91
CA LEU A 387 -27.04 -13.15 20.60
C LEU A 387 -26.83 -12.15 21.74
N ALA A 388 -27.08 -10.86 21.51
CA ALA A 388 -26.91 -9.83 22.52
C ALA A 388 -27.85 -10.05 23.73
N ALA A 389 -29.09 -10.50 23.50
CA ALA A 389 -30.03 -10.86 24.56
C ALA A 389 -29.54 -12.07 25.38
N ASP A 390 -29.05 -13.13 24.72
CA ASP A 390 -28.52 -14.34 25.38
C ASP A 390 -27.24 -14.03 26.19
N LEU A 391 -26.33 -13.22 25.64
CA LEU A 391 -25.14 -12.76 26.35
C LEU A 391 -25.46 -11.83 27.53
N ALA A 392 -26.54 -11.04 27.43
CA ALA A 392 -26.98 -10.13 28.49
C ALA A 392 -27.40 -10.84 29.78
N GLU A 393 -27.67 -12.15 29.74
CA GLU A 393 -27.97 -12.98 30.91
C GLU A 393 -26.76 -13.16 31.84
N VAL A 394 -25.54 -13.04 31.31
CA VAL A 394 -24.29 -13.32 32.04
C VAL A 394 -23.32 -12.14 32.10
N CYS A 395 -23.46 -11.15 31.23
CA CYS A 395 -22.57 -10.00 31.18
C CYS A 395 -23.28 -8.77 30.60
N ARG A 396 -22.67 -7.59 30.74
CA ARG A 396 -23.12 -6.40 30.05
C ARG A 396 -22.56 -6.41 28.62
N VAL A 397 -23.44 -6.28 27.63
CA VAL A 397 -23.08 -6.36 26.21
C VAL A 397 -23.11 -4.98 25.58
N LYS A 398 -22.10 -4.67 24.76
CA LYS A 398 -22.05 -3.50 23.89
C LYS A 398 -21.66 -3.92 22.49
N VAL A 399 -22.50 -3.56 21.51
CA VAL A 399 -22.23 -3.76 20.09
C VAL A 399 -21.61 -2.49 19.50
N ILE A 400 -20.52 -2.62 18.74
CA ILE A 400 -19.82 -1.51 18.09
C ILE A 400 -19.68 -1.85 16.59
N ALA A 401 -20.36 -1.08 15.74
CA ALA A 401 -20.35 -1.25 14.29
C ALA A 401 -20.74 0.08 13.60
N PRO A 402 -20.32 0.32 12.34
CA PRO A 402 -19.36 -0.47 11.57
C PRO A 402 -17.90 -0.15 11.95
N CYS A 403 -17.07 -1.19 12.07
CA CYS A 403 -15.64 -1.06 12.34
C CYS A 403 -14.79 -1.56 11.16
N THR A 404 -13.53 -1.10 11.12
CA THR A 404 -12.51 -1.60 10.20
C THR A 404 -11.33 -2.18 10.98
N ALA A 405 -10.93 -3.41 10.64
CA ALA A 405 -9.69 -4.00 11.12
C ALA A 405 -8.57 -3.71 10.13
N VAL A 406 -7.49 -3.11 10.61
CA VAL A 406 -6.26 -2.91 9.88
C VAL A 406 -5.22 -3.87 10.43
N THR A 407 -4.68 -4.73 9.58
CA THR A 407 -3.74 -5.77 9.99
C THR A 407 -2.39 -5.57 9.34
N LEU A 408 -1.35 -5.53 10.17
CA LEU A 408 0.04 -5.65 9.78
C LEU A 408 0.43 -7.12 9.82
N VAL A 409 0.87 -7.67 8.69
CA VAL A 409 1.30 -9.07 8.57
C VAL A 409 2.79 -9.11 8.27
N GLY A 410 3.55 -9.92 9.01
CA GLY A 410 4.97 -10.13 8.79
C GLY A 410 5.53 -11.21 9.69
N ARG A 411 6.84 -11.16 9.95
CA ARG A 411 7.51 -12.12 10.83
C ARG A 411 8.26 -11.38 11.92
N GLY A 412 8.11 -11.86 13.16
CA GLY A 412 8.78 -11.26 14.31
C GLY A 412 8.12 -9.95 14.77
N MET A 413 6.79 -9.86 14.69
CA MET A 413 6.02 -8.64 14.99
C MET A 413 6.34 -8.03 16.36
N ARG A 414 6.51 -8.85 17.40
CA ARG A 414 6.90 -8.39 18.76
C ARG A 414 8.26 -7.68 18.76
N SER A 415 9.23 -8.18 18.01
CA SER A 415 10.56 -7.58 17.90
C SER A 415 10.55 -6.28 17.08
N LEU A 416 9.53 -6.10 16.24
CA LEU A 416 9.36 -4.91 15.41
C LEU A 416 8.63 -3.77 16.12
N LEU A 417 8.00 -4.00 17.29
CA LEU A 417 7.25 -2.96 18.02
C LEU A 417 7.99 -1.61 18.13
N PRO A 418 9.31 -1.55 18.42
CA PRO A 418 10.03 -0.27 18.45
C PRO A 418 10.07 0.44 17.08
N ARG A 419 10.20 -0.31 15.99
CA ARG A 419 10.19 0.24 14.61
C ARG A 419 8.78 0.57 14.13
N LEU A 420 7.77 -0.04 14.74
CA LEU A 420 6.36 0.26 14.48
C LEU A 420 5.88 1.50 15.23
N ALA A 421 6.67 2.12 16.12
CA ALA A 421 6.24 3.29 16.88
C ALA A 421 5.71 4.42 15.98
N GLY A 422 6.43 4.76 14.90
CA GLY A 422 5.98 5.77 13.93
C GLY A 422 4.75 5.34 13.11
N VAL A 423 4.53 4.04 12.94
CA VAL A 423 3.35 3.49 12.26
C VAL A 423 2.13 3.51 13.19
N LEU A 424 2.35 3.18 14.47
CA LEU A 424 1.32 3.20 15.51
C LEU A 424 0.90 4.63 15.87
N ALA A 425 1.79 5.62 15.68
CA ALA A 425 1.47 7.04 15.86
C ALA A 425 0.37 7.54 14.91
N GLU A 426 0.19 6.91 13.74
CA GLU A 426 -0.90 7.25 12.83
C GLU A 426 -2.29 6.90 13.40
N PHE A 427 -2.36 6.14 14.50
CA PHE A 427 -3.60 5.82 15.22
C PHE A 427 -3.85 6.76 16.41
N ASP A 428 -2.98 7.72 16.72
CA ASP A 428 -3.05 8.53 17.96
C ASP A 428 -4.35 9.37 18.07
N LEU A 429 -4.84 9.89 16.94
CA LEU A 429 -6.09 10.64 16.86
C LEU A 429 -7.32 9.75 16.60
N LEU A 430 -7.12 8.44 16.43
CA LEU A 430 -8.17 7.50 16.08
C LEU A 430 -8.70 6.81 17.34
N ARG A 431 -10.00 6.54 17.35
CA ARG A 431 -10.60 5.70 18.38
C ARG A 431 -10.29 4.23 18.08
N VAL A 432 -9.29 3.68 18.76
CA VAL A 432 -8.97 2.26 18.71
C VAL A 432 -9.88 1.49 19.68
N HIS A 433 -10.64 0.53 19.15
CA HIS A 433 -11.57 -0.31 19.93
C HIS A 433 -10.96 -1.64 20.36
N LEU A 434 -10.09 -2.21 19.53
CA LEU A 434 -9.47 -3.51 19.77
C LEU A 434 -8.06 -3.54 19.17
N VAL A 435 -7.10 -4.06 19.92
CA VAL A 435 -5.78 -4.45 19.42
C VAL A 435 -5.61 -5.94 19.68
N SER A 436 -5.29 -6.70 18.64
CA SER A 436 -5.08 -8.14 18.73
C SER A 436 -3.76 -8.51 18.08
N GLN A 437 -2.91 -9.22 18.81
CA GLN A 437 -1.66 -9.76 18.28
C GLN A 437 -1.74 -11.29 18.29
N SER A 438 -1.44 -11.90 17.16
CA SER A 438 -1.36 -13.36 17.06
C SER A 438 -0.30 -13.98 17.97
N SER A 439 -0.61 -15.19 18.46
CA SER A 439 0.31 -16.00 19.26
C SER A 439 1.52 -16.47 18.44
N ASN A 440 1.33 -16.73 17.14
CA ASN A 440 2.36 -17.13 16.18
C ASN A 440 3.33 -16.00 15.80
N ASN A 441 3.11 -14.77 16.30
CA ASN A 441 3.98 -13.61 16.08
C ASN A 441 4.06 -13.16 14.61
N LEU A 442 3.01 -13.42 13.83
CA LEU A 442 2.93 -13.10 12.40
C LEU A 442 2.06 -11.89 12.07
N ASN A 443 1.16 -11.50 12.96
CA ASN A 443 0.26 -10.37 12.69
C ASN A 443 0.05 -9.47 13.92
N LEU A 444 -0.33 -8.23 13.64
CA LEU A 444 -0.84 -7.26 14.60
C LEU A 444 -2.03 -6.55 13.96
N THR A 445 -3.21 -6.72 14.54
CA THR A 445 -4.47 -6.15 14.06
C THR A 445 -4.96 -5.05 15.00
N ILE A 446 -5.36 -3.93 14.43
CA ILE A 446 -5.92 -2.78 15.15
C ILE A 446 -7.29 -2.49 14.54
N VAL A 447 -8.33 -2.39 15.37
CA VAL A 447 -9.71 -2.14 14.96
C VAL A 447 -10.12 -0.73 15.35
N VAL A 448 -10.59 0.05 14.38
CA VAL A 448 -11.03 1.44 14.51
C VAL A 448 -12.43 1.63 13.93
N ASP A 449 -13.03 2.80 14.17
CA ASP A 449 -14.26 3.21 13.49
C ASP A 449 -14.06 3.23 11.96
N GLU A 450 -15.01 2.68 11.20
CA GLU A 450 -14.86 2.55 9.74
C GLU A 450 -14.72 3.89 9.03
N ALA A 451 -15.47 4.92 9.46
CA ALA A 451 -15.40 6.26 8.89
C ALA A 451 -14.02 6.94 9.09
N ALA A 452 -13.22 6.46 10.04
CA ALA A 452 -11.90 7.00 10.34
C ALA A 452 -10.75 6.21 9.69
N ALA A 453 -11.06 5.09 9.02
CA ALA A 453 -10.08 4.24 8.34
C ALA A 453 -9.76 4.68 6.91
N ASP A 454 -10.52 5.64 6.35
CA ASP A 454 -10.32 6.10 4.98
C ASP A 454 -8.94 6.74 4.79
N GLY A 455 -8.18 6.23 3.80
CA GLY A 455 -6.82 6.68 3.52
C GLY A 455 -5.74 6.18 4.51
N LEU A 456 -6.12 5.36 5.50
CA LEU A 456 -5.21 4.87 6.52
C LEU A 456 -4.19 3.86 5.97
N VAL A 457 -4.62 2.88 5.15
CA VAL A 457 -3.72 1.87 4.57
C VAL A 457 -2.59 2.49 3.71
N PRO A 458 -2.84 3.43 2.78
CA PRO A 458 -1.76 4.13 2.08
C PRO A 458 -0.78 4.83 3.02
N THR A 459 -1.29 5.51 4.05
CA THR A 459 -0.47 6.22 5.04
C THR A 459 0.40 5.27 5.84
N LEU A 460 -0.19 4.16 6.33
CA LEU A 460 0.53 3.12 7.06
C LEU A 460 1.57 2.41 6.18
N HIS A 461 1.23 2.12 4.92
CA HIS A 461 2.18 1.51 3.99
C HIS A 461 3.39 2.42 3.77
N ALA A 462 3.18 3.71 3.53
CA ALA A 462 4.25 4.69 3.42
C ALA A 462 5.09 4.78 4.71
N ALA A 463 4.43 4.79 5.89
CA ALA A 463 5.10 4.79 7.18
C ALA A 463 5.94 3.51 7.40
N LEU A 464 5.45 2.34 7.01
CA LEU A 464 6.17 1.06 7.09
C LEU A 464 7.40 1.01 6.17
N VAL A 465 7.31 1.61 4.98
CA VAL A 465 8.47 1.78 4.08
C VAL A 465 9.48 2.72 4.72
N LYS A 466 9.00 3.85 5.24
CA LYS A 466 9.85 4.89 5.85
C LYS A 466 10.59 4.41 7.10
N SER A 467 9.91 3.70 7.99
CA SER A 467 10.49 3.16 9.24
C SER A 467 11.38 1.94 9.02
N GLU A 468 11.58 1.53 7.75
CA GLU A 468 12.28 0.32 7.35
C GLU A 468 11.70 -0.97 7.97
N ALA A 469 10.47 -0.91 8.52
CA ALA A 469 9.77 -2.08 9.05
C ALA A 469 9.36 -3.04 7.93
N LEU A 470 9.02 -2.51 6.75
CA LEU A 470 8.70 -3.30 5.56
C LEU A 470 9.96 -3.92 4.91
N ARG A 471 11.12 -3.24 4.99
CA ARG A 471 12.34 -3.60 4.25
C ARG A 471 12.09 -3.79 2.73
N ALA A 472 11.34 -2.85 2.13
CA ALA A 472 10.88 -2.94 0.73
C ALA A 472 12.01 -3.14 -0.30
N GLU A 473 13.25 -2.75 0.00
CA GLU A 473 14.41 -2.92 -0.89
C GLU A 473 15.04 -4.34 -0.83
N ASP A 474 14.47 -5.28 -0.07
CA ASP A 474 14.94 -6.67 -0.04
C ASP A 474 14.41 -7.47 -1.25
N PRO A 475 15.22 -7.71 -2.29
CA PRO A 475 14.76 -8.37 -3.52
C PRO A 475 14.44 -9.85 -3.29
N ALA A 476 14.84 -10.44 -2.16
CA ALA A 476 14.51 -11.82 -1.84
C ALA A 476 13.01 -12.00 -1.57
N VAL A 477 12.33 -10.93 -1.13
CA VAL A 477 10.92 -10.95 -0.74
C VAL A 477 10.09 -9.97 -1.56
N PHE A 478 10.61 -8.78 -1.85
CA PHE A 478 9.86 -7.74 -2.57
C PHE A 478 10.32 -7.60 -4.01
N GLY A 479 9.38 -7.70 -4.93
CA GLY A 479 9.53 -7.42 -6.34
C GLY A 479 9.21 -5.96 -6.68
N PRO A 480 8.96 -5.68 -7.98
CA PRO A 480 8.59 -4.34 -8.44
C PRO A 480 7.29 -3.83 -7.80
N ALA A 481 7.11 -2.52 -7.80
CA ALA A 481 5.85 -1.91 -7.38
C ALA A 481 4.72 -2.20 -8.38
N TRP A 482 3.47 -2.14 -7.93
CA TRP A 482 2.31 -2.29 -8.81
C TRP A 482 2.33 -1.27 -9.96
N SER A 483 2.66 -0.01 -9.65
CA SER A 483 2.86 1.02 -10.65
C SER A 483 3.92 0.65 -11.68
N GLU A 484 5.02 0.00 -11.29
CA GLU A 484 6.06 -0.42 -12.22
C GLU A 484 5.61 -1.58 -13.12
N LEU A 485 4.83 -2.53 -12.58
CA LEU A 485 4.33 -3.70 -13.31
C LEU A 485 3.20 -3.37 -14.27
N TYR A 486 2.32 -2.44 -13.89
CA TYR A 486 1.04 -2.21 -14.56
C TYR A 486 0.83 -0.77 -15.05
N ALA A 487 1.76 0.17 -14.82
CA ALA A 487 1.67 1.46 -15.49
C ALA A 487 1.83 1.29 -17.01
N THR A 488 0.98 1.97 -17.76
CA THR A 488 1.30 2.37 -19.13
C THR A 488 2.60 3.16 -19.07
N ALA A 489 3.66 2.62 -19.69
CA ALA A 489 5.02 3.17 -19.79
C ALA A 489 5.13 4.58 -19.21
N ALA A 490 5.50 4.67 -17.92
CA ALA A 490 5.77 5.96 -17.30
C ALA A 490 6.83 6.68 -18.15
N THR A 491 6.57 7.95 -18.43
CA THR A 491 7.53 8.85 -19.08
C THR A 491 8.89 8.67 -18.42
N GLY A 492 9.90 8.32 -19.23
CA GLY A 492 11.23 7.96 -18.74
C GLY A 492 11.73 8.99 -17.73
N ARG A 493 12.09 8.50 -16.53
CA ARG A 493 12.63 9.34 -15.47
C ARG A 493 13.89 10.04 -16.00
N GLU A 494 13.93 11.36 -15.95
CA GLU A 494 15.10 12.10 -16.41
C GLU A 494 16.32 11.70 -15.58
N THR A 495 17.42 11.37 -16.26
CA THR A 495 18.71 11.12 -15.63
C THR A 495 19.10 12.34 -14.78
N PRO A 496 19.43 12.18 -13.49
CA PRO A 496 19.85 13.29 -12.64
C PRO A 496 21.05 14.03 -13.22
N TRP A 497 21.12 15.35 -13.02
CA TRP A 497 22.20 16.18 -13.56
C TRP A 497 23.59 15.72 -13.10
N TRP A 498 23.69 15.22 -11.86
CA TRP A 498 24.95 14.81 -11.27
C TRP A 498 25.53 13.55 -11.93
N GLN A 499 24.71 12.69 -12.54
CA GLN A 499 25.20 11.57 -13.36
C GLN A 499 25.86 12.09 -14.64
N ARG A 500 25.24 13.10 -15.29
CA ARG A 500 25.81 13.74 -16.48
C ARG A 500 27.07 14.54 -16.18
N ARG A 501 27.24 15.02 -14.95
CA ARG A 501 28.39 15.82 -14.48
C ARG A 501 29.32 15.00 -13.57
N ARG A 502 29.32 13.66 -13.67
CA ARG A 502 30.10 12.77 -12.79
C ARG A 502 31.58 13.15 -12.73
N ASP A 503 32.21 13.38 -13.89
CA ASP A 503 33.64 13.67 -13.97
C ASP A 503 33.99 15.01 -13.31
N ASP A 504 33.17 16.03 -13.50
CA ASP A 504 33.33 17.33 -12.82
C ASP A 504 33.22 17.20 -11.31
N LEU A 505 32.26 16.39 -10.83
CA LEU A 505 32.06 16.14 -9.40
C LEU A 505 33.21 15.36 -8.79
N LEU A 506 33.75 14.36 -9.49
CA LEU A 506 34.95 13.63 -9.06
C LEU A 506 36.17 14.54 -9.03
N ALA A 507 36.33 15.45 -10.01
CA ALA A 507 37.40 16.45 -10.00
C ALA A 507 37.30 17.42 -8.82
N LEU A 508 36.08 17.85 -8.46
CA LEU A 508 35.85 18.68 -7.28
C LEU A 508 36.14 17.93 -5.98
N ALA A 509 35.73 16.66 -5.87
CA ALA A 509 36.03 15.81 -4.72
C ALA A 509 37.54 15.54 -4.57
N ALA A 510 38.28 15.45 -5.69
CA ALA A 510 39.73 15.32 -5.67
C ALA A 510 40.44 16.56 -5.11
N GLN A 511 39.86 17.76 -5.28
CA GLN A 511 40.39 19.01 -4.70
C GLN A 511 40.15 19.07 -3.19
N ALA A 512 38.91 18.79 -2.75
CA ALA A 512 38.57 18.75 -1.33
C ALA A 512 37.23 18.03 -1.10
N THR A 513 37.19 17.25 -0.03
CA THR A 513 35.97 16.72 0.61
C THR A 513 36.04 17.03 2.12
N PRO A 514 34.89 17.15 2.81
CA PRO A 514 33.52 17.11 2.28
C PRO A 514 33.09 18.43 1.62
N ARG A 515 32.20 18.37 0.62
CA ARG A 515 31.74 19.56 -0.12
C ARG A 515 30.32 19.43 -0.68
N TYR A 516 29.51 20.45 -0.49
CA TYR A 516 28.27 20.69 -1.22
C TYR A 516 28.55 21.27 -2.61
N VAL A 517 27.88 20.71 -3.63
CA VAL A 517 27.93 21.21 -5.01
C VAL A 517 26.51 21.49 -5.48
N TYR A 518 26.28 22.71 -5.97
CA TYR A 518 24.99 23.17 -6.47
C TYR A 518 25.03 23.41 -7.99
N ASP A 519 24.12 22.78 -8.73
CA ASP A 519 23.95 23.00 -10.17
C ASP A 519 22.96 24.14 -10.44
N LEU A 520 23.47 25.28 -10.93
CA LEU A 520 22.65 26.48 -11.11
C LEU A 520 21.62 26.33 -12.24
N ALA A 521 21.93 25.50 -13.24
CA ALA A 521 21.03 25.20 -14.34
C ALA A 521 19.74 24.51 -13.83
N THR A 522 19.87 23.56 -12.90
CA THR A 522 18.74 22.88 -12.27
C THR A 522 17.86 23.87 -11.51
N VAL A 523 18.42 24.80 -10.75
CA VAL A 523 17.62 25.83 -10.04
C VAL A 523 16.83 26.70 -11.01
N ARG A 524 17.48 27.18 -12.09
CA ARG A 524 16.83 27.99 -13.13
C ARG A 524 15.72 27.21 -13.84
N GLU A 525 15.95 25.94 -14.13
CA GLU A 525 14.96 25.08 -14.76
C GLU A 525 13.75 24.85 -13.86
N ARG A 526 13.96 24.58 -12.56
CA ARG A 526 12.86 24.42 -11.60
C ARG A 526 12.05 25.71 -11.43
N ALA A 527 12.73 26.86 -11.39
CA ALA A 527 12.09 28.16 -11.35
C ALA A 527 11.24 28.40 -12.62
N ARG A 528 11.78 28.09 -13.80
CA ARG A 528 11.08 28.20 -15.09
C ARG A 528 9.82 27.32 -15.13
N ARG A 529 9.90 26.08 -14.64
CA ARG A 529 8.75 25.15 -14.61
C ARG A 529 7.62 25.66 -13.73
N LEU A 530 7.92 26.24 -12.56
CA LEU A 530 6.89 26.84 -11.70
C LEU A 530 6.32 28.12 -12.30
N ARG A 531 7.16 28.96 -12.92
CA ARG A 531 6.71 30.20 -13.59
C ARG A 531 5.86 29.95 -14.83
N ALA A 532 5.87 28.73 -15.38
CA ALA A 532 5.03 28.33 -16.50
C ALA A 532 3.58 28.03 -16.09
N LEU A 533 3.29 27.90 -14.78
CA LEU A 533 1.94 27.69 -14.27
C LEU A 533 1.13 28.99 -14.36
N ALA A 534 -0.08 28.92 -14.89
CA ALA A 534 -0.91 30.08 -15.15
C ALA A 534 -1.75 30.51 -13.94
N ALA A 535 -2.10 29.58 -13.05
CA ALA A 535 -2.99 29.88 -11.92
C ALA A 535 -2.35 30.79 -10.85
N PRO A 536 -1.09 30.59 -10.41
CA PRO A 536 -0.48 31.43 -9.37
C PRO A 536 -0.12 32.85 -9.82
N ASP A 537 -0.49 33.85 -9.04
CA ASP A 537 -0.19 35.27 -9.32
C ASP A 537 1.20 35.67 -8.82
N ARG A 538 1.57 35.21 -7.62
CA ARG A 538 2.86 35.54 -7.00
C ARG A 538 3.56 34.31 -6.46
N TRP A 539 4.87 34.39 -6.45
CA TRP A 539 5.76 33.35 -5.97
C TRP A 539 6.76 33.95 -5.00
N PHE A 540 6.93 33.32 -3.84
CA PHE A 540 7.95 33.69 -2.86
C PHE A 540 8.86 32.48 -2.60
N TYR A 541 10.17 32.65 -2.74
CA TYR A 541 11.09 31.61 -2.34
C TYR A 541 11.33 31.67 -0.84
N ALA A 542 11.09 30.55 -0.15
CA ALA A 542 11.39 30.42 1.27
C ALA A 542 12.91 30.35 1.48
N LEU A 543 13.52 31.47 1.87
CA LEU A 543 14.97 31.69 1.87
C LEU A 543 15.72 30.69 2.77
N LYS A 544 15.10 30.30 3.90
CA LYS A 544 15.57 29.25 4.82
C LYS A 544 15.89 27.90 4.16
N ALA A 545 15.33 27.62 2.97
CA ALA A 545 15.63 26.40 2.23
C ALA A 545 17.10 26.35 1.78
N ASN A 546 17.63 27.45 1.23
CA ASN A 546 19.04 27.63 0.90
C ASN A 546 19.34 29.14 0.68
N SER A 547 20.21 29.72 1.51
CA SER A 547 20.55 31.15 1.46
C SER A 547 21.80 31.46 0.62
N ARG A 548 22.30 30.51 -0.19
CA ARG A 548 23.50 30.71 -1.01
C ARG A 548 23.30 31.85 -2.02
N PRO A 549 24.17 32.88 -2.05
CA PRO A 549 23.95 34.09 -2.84
C PRO A 549 23.65 33.87 -4.33
N GLU A 550 24.38 32.96 -4.99
CA GLU A 550 24.22 32.68 -6.41
C GLU A 550 22.86 32.01 -6.71
N LEU A 551 22.36 31.17 -5.79
CA LEU A 551 21.04 30.56 -5.93
C LEU A 551 19.94 31.60 -5.72
N LEU A 552 20.06 32.44 -4.70
CA LEU A 552 19.12 33.53 -4.43
C LEU A 552 19.05 34.51 -5.59
N GLN A 553 20.18 34.87 -6.17
CA GLN A 553 20.24 35.74 -7.34
C GLN A 553 19.51 35.11 -8.53
N ALA A 554 19.78 33.84 -8.86
CA ALA A 554 19.10 33.16 -9.97
C ALA A 554 17.58 33.04 -9.77
N ILE A 555 17.14 32.81 -8.53
CA ILE A 555 15.71 32.73 -8.18
C ILE A 555 15.04 34.12 -8.25
N ALA A 556 15.72 35.18 -7.78
CA ALA A 556 15.23 36.55 -7.86
C ALA A 556 15.12 37.04 -9.32
N GLU A 557 16.11 36.73 -10.16
CA GLU A 557 16.12 36.98 -11.61
C GLU A 557 14.99 36.24 -12.33
N ALA A 558 14.61 35.05 -11.86
CA ALA A 558 13.45 34.30 -12.37
C ALA A 558 12.09 34.89 -11.94
N GLY A 559 12.07 35.97 -11.16
CA GLY A 559 10.88 36.74 -10.80
C GLY A 559 10.22 36.37 -9.47
N PHE A 560 10.88 35.56 -8.62
CA PHE A 560 10.36 35.18 -7.31
C PHE A 560 10.61 36.27 -6.26
N GLY A 561 9.62 36.61 -5.45
CA GLY A 561 9.85 37.31 -4.19
C GLY A 561 10.60 36.42 -3.20
N LEU A 562 10.96 36.97 -2.04
CA LEU A 562 11.69 36.25 -1.00
C LEU A 562 10.88 36.25 0.30
N GLU A 563 10.61 35.05 0.81
CA GLU A 563 10.02 34.84 2.13
C GLU A 563 11.13 34.66 3.16
N CYS A 564 11.06 35.44 4.22
CA CYS A 564 12.05 35.58 5.27
C CYS A 564 11.41 35.33 6.63
N VAL A 565 12.15 34.67 7.52
CA VAL A 565 11.70 34.37 8.89
C VAL A 565 12.52 35.08 9.97
N SER A 566 13.58 35.80 9.59
CA SER A 566 14.38 36.62 10.52
C SER A 566 14.83 37.95 9.91
N PRO A 567 15.23 38.95 10.72
CA PRO A 567 15.77 40.21 10.22
C PRO A 567 17.00 40.05 9.34
N ALA A 568 17.89 39.11 9.65
CA ALA A 568 19.09 38.88 8.84
C ALA A 568 18.75 38.38 7.43
N GLU A 569 17.72 37.53 7.32
CA GLU A 569 17.20 37.10 6.03
C GLU A 569 16.55 38.27 5.26
N LEU A 570 15.79 39.14 5.96
CA LEU A 570 15.21 40.34 5.35
C LEU A 570 16.28 41.31 4.82
N GLU A 571 17.35 41.52 5.57
CA GLU A 571 18.47 42.37 5.14
C GLU A 571 19.13 41.81 3.88
N LEU A 572 19.37 40.50 3.83
CA LEU A 572 19.90 39.84 2.63
C LEU A 572 18.92 39.96 1.45
N ALA A 573 17.65 39.65 1.68
CA ALA A 573 16.61 39.66 0.64
C ALA A 573 16.40 41.07 0.05
N ALA A 574 16.47 42.12 0.87
CA ALA A 574 16.34 43.50 0.44
C ALA A 574 17.46 43.97 -0.51
N THR A 575 18.59 43.24 -0.58
CA THR A 575 19.64 43.51 -1.58
C THR A 575 19.32 42.96 -2.97
N LEU A 576 18.34 42.04 -3.06
CA LEU A 576 18.04 41.27 -4.28
C LEU A 576 16.67 41.59 -4.88
N VAL A 577 15.67 41.93 -4.06
CA VAL A 577 14.30 42.20 -4.51
C VAL A 577 13.74 43.47 -3.87
N PRO A 578 12.82 44.18 -4.55
CA PRO A 578 12.20 45.37 -4.00
C PRO A 578 11.22 45.05 -2.85
N PRO A 579 10.86 46.04 -2.01
CA PRO A 579 10.03 45.83 -0.81
C PRO A 579 8.72 45.07 -1.03
N GLU A 580 8.00 45.31 -2.13
CA GLU A 580 6.74 44.64 -2.46
C GLU A 580 6.88 43.13 -2.77
N ARG A 581 8.13 42.66 -2.92
CA ARG A 581 8.50 41.25 -3.11
C ARG A 581 9.13 40.64 -1.85
N LEU A 582 9.12 41.35 -0.72
CA LEU A 582 9.55 40.86 0.59
C LEU A 582 8.33 40.40 1.40
N LEU A 583 8.38 39.15 1.84
CA LEU A 583 7.39 38.56 2.74
C LEU A 583 8.08 38.14 4.05
N PHE A 584 7.60 38.64 5.18
CA PHE A 584 8.13 38.30 6.50
C PHE A 584 7.13 37.42 7.26
N THR A 585 7.48 36.14 7.45
CA THR A 585 6.62 35.13 8.07
C THR A 585 7.29 34.49 9.29
N PRO A 586 7.59 35.27 10.34
CA PRO A 586 8.23 34.76 11.54
C PRO A 586 7.26 33.88 12.36
N ASN A 587 7.80 33.16 13.34
CA ASN A 587 7.03 32.49 14.38
C ASN A 587 7.64 32.81 15.76
N PHE A 588 6.81 33.21 16.73
CA PHE A 588 7.24 33.66 18.06
C PHE A 588 8.35 34.74 18.05
N ALA A 589 8.35 35.63 17.05
CA ALA A 589 9.34 36.70 16.96
C ALA A 589 9.11 37.81 18.01
N PRO A 590 10.17 38.47 18.50
CA PRO A 590 10.05 39.61 19.39
C PRO A 590 9.53 40.84 18.63
N GLN A 591 8.90 41.77 19.37
CA GLN A 591 8.31 43.02 18.84
C GLN A 591 9.24 43.80 17.88
N ALA A 592 10.55 43.84 18.19
CA ALA A 592 11.54 44.57 17.41
C ALA A 592 11.69 44.04 15.97
N GLU A 593 11.48 42.75 15.74
CA GLU A 593 11.60 42.17 14.39
C GLU A 593 10.42 42.56 13.50
N TYR A 594 9.20 42.62 14.05
CA TYR A 594 8.04 43.13 13.33
C TYR A 594 8.21 44.59 12.94
N ALA A 595 8.71 45.42 13.87
CA ALA A 595 9.02 46.83 13.60
C ALA A 595 10.06 46.99 12.48
N ALA A 596 11.12 46.18 12.51
CA ALA A 596 12.15 46.16 11.46
C ALA A 596 11.57 45.74 10.10
N ALA A 597 10.73 44.71 10.05
CA ALA A 597 10.08 44.27 8.83
C ALA A 597 9.18 45.35 8.21
N PHE A 598 8.38 46.05 9.02
CA PHE A 598 7.57 47.18 8.56
C PHE A 598 8.43 48.35 8.06
N ALA A 599 9.56 48.65 8.72
CA ALA A 599 10.47 49.69 8.28
C ALA A 599 11.11 49.40 6.91
N ARG A 600 11.24 48.12 6.56
CA ARG A 600 11.72 47.65 5.25
C ARG A 600 10.63 47.55 4.18
N GLY A 601 9.37 47.82 4.54
CA GLY A 601 8.24 47.74 3.61
C GLY A 601 7.79 46.32 3.27
N ALA A 602 8.22 45.31 4.03
CA ALA A 602 7.82 43.93 3.80
C ALA A 602 6.34 43.70 4.15
N ARG A 603 5.69 42.74 3.47
CA ARG A 603 4.40 42.19 3.91
C ARG A 603 4.64 41.34 5.16
N VAL A 604 3.99 41.67 6.27
CA VAL A 604 4.18 40.98 7.56
C VAL A 604 3.04 39.99 7.81
N THR A 605 3.41 38.76 8.14
CA THR A 605 2.47 37.70 8.56
C THR A 605 2.44 37.58 10.09
N LEU A 606 1.24 37.52 10.67
CA LEU A 606 1.01 37.15 12.07
C LEU A 606 0.34 35.79 12.16
N ASP A 607 0.69 35.01 13.18
CA ASP A 607 0.16 33.66 13.37
C ASP A 607 -0.38 33.39 14.79
N ASN A 608 -0.46 34.41 15.64
CA ASN A 608 -0.96 34.30 17.01
C ASN A 608 -1.53 35.63 17.54
N LEU A 609 -2.25 35.59 18.67
CA LEU A 609 -2.92 36.75 19.28
C LEU A 609 -1.97 37.72 20.00
N HIS A 610 -0.83 37.22 20.50
CA HIS A 610 0.01 37.93 21.47
C HIS A 610 0.51 39.30 20.97
N PRO A 611 1.02 39.47 19.72
CA PRO A 611 1.43 40.77 19.20
C PRO A 611 0.34 41.82 19.23
N LEU A 612 -0.91 41.45 18.96
CA LEU A 612 -2.02 42.41 18.99
C LEU A 612 -2.53 42.66 20.41
N GLN A 613 -2.43 41.68 21.32
CA GLN A 613 -2.79 41.88 22.72
C GLN A 613 -1.82 42.81 23.46
N HIS A 614 -0.52 42.73 23.16
CA HIS A 614 0.52 43.41 23.94
C HIS A 614 1.28 44.50 23.20
N TRP A 615 1.35 44.46 21.86
CA TRP A 615 2.18 45.35 21.06
C TRP A 615 1.40 46.12 19.98
N GLY A 616 0.10 46.29 20.17
CA GLY A 616 -0.81 46.86 19.17
C GLY A 616 -0.38 48.19 18.55
N GLU A 617 0.35 49.05 19.28
CA GLU A 617 0.92 50.30 18.71
C GLU A 617 1.92 50.05 17.57
N THR A 618 2.67 48.95 17.61
CA THR A 618 3.61 48.56 16.54
C THR A 618 2.87 48.26 15.23
N PHE A 619 1.64 47.75 15.36
CA PHE A 619 0.81 47.31 14.25
C PHE A 619 -0.21 48.37 13.84
N ARG A 620 -0.33 49.48 14.57
CA ARG A 620 -1.38 50.48 14.34
C ARG A 620 -1.34 51.03 12.93
N GLY A 621 -2.49 50.96 12.23
CA GLY A 621 -2.62 51.43 10.84
C GLY A 621 -1.86 50.58 9.81
N ARG A 622 -1.35 49.40 10.19
CA ARG A 622 -0.60 48.51 9.29
C ARG A 622 -1.51 47.49 8.62
N GLU A 623 -1.10 47.07 7.43
CA GLU A 623 -1.66 45.92 6.74
C GLU A 623 -0.85 44.65 7.05
N ILE A 624 -1.53 43.54 7.32
CA ILE A 624 -0.90 42.26 7.65
C ILE A 624 -1.56 41.08 6.91
N ILE A 625 -0.85 39.96 6.89
CA ILE A 625 -1.38 38.65 6.51
C ILE A 625 -1.62 37.85 7.80
N LEU A 626 -2.75 37.17 7.90
CA LEU A 626 -3.03 36.26 9.01
C LEU A 626 -2.75 34.82 8.58
N ARG A 627 -1.80 34.17 9.25
CA ARG A 627 -1.58 32.73 9.13
C ARG A 627 -2.53 31.97 10.04
N VAL A 628 -3.23 31.00 9.49
CA VAL A 628 -4.21 30.16 10.21
C VAL A 628 -3.80 28.69 10.18
N ASP A 629 -4.16 27.97 11.24
CA ASP A 629 -4.16 26.50 11.24
C ASP A 629 -5.54 26.01 10.81
N LEU A 630 -5.57 25.14 9.79
CA LEU A 630 -6.79 24.54 9.25
C LEU A 630 -7.17 23.23 9.96
N GLY A 631 -6.42 22.82 10.99
CA GLY A 631 -6.74 21.68 11.86
C GLY A 631 -6.19 20.34 11.39
N ALA A 632 -5.59 20.27 10.20
CA ALA A 632 -4.91 19.06 9.69
C ALA A 632 -3.63 19.43 8.92
N GLY A 633 -2.53 18.74 9.20
CA GLY A 633 -1.24 18.88 8.51
C GLY A 633 -0.87 17.64 7.69
N ARG A 634 -0.08 17.81 6.62
CA ARG A 634 0.51 16.72 5.83
C ARG A 634 2.04 16.81 5.88
N GLY A 635 2.76 15.70 5.72
CA GLY A 635 4.23 15.73 5.73
C GLY A 635 4.82 14.37 6.00
N HIS A 636 6.05 14.14 5.54
CA HIS A 636 6.75 12.87 5.66
C HIS A 636 7.25 12.56 7.09
N HIS A 637 7.17 13.49 8.03
CA HIS A 637 7.50 13.34 9.45
C HIS A 637 6.75 14.40 10.28
N ASP A 638 6.44 14.14 11.56
CA ASP A 638 5.77 15.11 12.46
C ASP A 638 6.46 16.49 12.53
N LYS A 639 7.80 16.54 12.64
CA LYS A 639 8.60 17.76 12.59
C LYS A 639 8.46 18.60 11.30
N VAL A 640 7.84 18.06 10.25
CA VAL A 640 7.54 18.78 8.99
C VAL A 640 6.05 18.85 8.67
N ARG A 641 5.17 18.37 9.58
CA ARG A 641 3.72 18.61 9.56
C ARG A 641 3.47 19.92 10.32
N THR A 642 2.97 20.94 9.63
CA THR A 642 2.87 22.31 10.19
C THR A 642 1.44 22.79 10.41
N GLY A 643 0.45 21.89 10.40
CA GLY A 643 -0.94 22.14 10.77
C GLY A 643 -1.50 21.04 11.69
N GLY A 644 -2.58 21.32 12.40
CA GLY A 644 -3.20 20.46 13.42
C GLY A 644 -2.84 20.84 14.86
N ALA A 645 -3.59 20.33 15.84
CA ALA A 645 -3.52 20.75 17.26
C ALA A 645 -2.12 20.64 17.93
N GLY A 646 -1.23 19.78 17.40
CA GLY A 646 0.16 19.67 17.84
C GLY A 646 1.13 20.68 17.20
N SER A 647 0.67 21.48 16.25
CA SER A 647 1.46 22.48 15.54
C SER A 647 1.55 23.78 16.33
N LYS A 648 2.76 24.35 16.39
CA LYS A 648 2.99 25.70 16.96
C LYS A 648 2.77 26.83 15.96
N PHE A 649 2.24 26.55 14.78
CA PHE A 649 2.15 27.48 13.68
C PHE A 649 0.70 27.76 13.31
N GLY A 650 0.40 29.04 13.04
CA GLY A 650 -0.94 29.46 12.62
C GLY A 650 -1.90 29.64 13.78
N LEU A 651 -2.79 30.61 13.62
CA LEU A 651 -3.85 30.88 14.57
C LEU A 651 -4.96 29.81 14.43
N SER A 652 -5.42 29.26 15.55
CA SER A 652 -6.51 28.29 15.54
C SER A 652 -7.84 28.92 15.11
N LEU A 653 -8.71 28.15 14.45
CA LEU A 653 -9.96 28.64 13.86
C LEU A 653 -10.96 29.20 14.90
N ASP A 654 -10.92 28.71 16.14
CA ASP A 654 -11.75 29.19 17.25
C ASP A 654 -11.31 30.57 17.76
N GLN A 655 -10.04 30.94 17.57
CA GLN A 655 -9.46 32.23 17.99
C GLN A 655 -9.66 33.35 16.97
N ILE A 656 -10.19 33.05 15.78
CA ILE A 656 -10.35 34.02 14.69
C ILE A 656 -11.17 35.24 15.11
N GLU A 657 -12.23 35.06 15.90
CA GLU A 657 -13.07 36.19 16.29
C GLU A 657 -12.37 37.12 17.27
N GLU A 658 -11.61 36.57 18.23
CA GLU A 658 -10.80 37.36 19.15
C GLU A 658 -9.72 38.15 18.38
N PHE A 659 -9.05 37.51 17.43
CA PHE A 659 -8.06 38.18 16.58
C PHE A 659 -8.67 39.36 15.82
N ARG A 660 -9.86 39.19 15.24
CA ARG A 660 -10.58 40.26 14.53
C ARG A 660 -10.92 41.44 15.45
N GLN A 661 -11.30 41.18 16.69
CA GLN A 661 -11.59 42.24 17.66
C GLN A 661 -10.33 43.04 18.02
N LEU A 662 -9.21 42.36 18.23
CA LEU A 662 -7.91 42.98 18.49
C LEU A 662 -7.41 43.80 17.29
N ALA A 663 -7.50 43.23 16.09
CA ALA A 663 -7.12 43.92 14.85
C ALA A 663 -7.92 45.23 14.68
N ARG A 664 -9.25 45.19 14.89
CA ARG A 664 -10.10 46.39 14.86
C ARG A 664 -9.72 47.42 15.91
N ARG A 665 -9.42 46.98 17.14
CA ARG A 665 -9.01 47.88 18.24
C ARG A 665 -7.75 48.69 17.90
N HIS A 666 -6.84 48.09 17.14
CA HIS A 666 -5.57 48.71 16.77
C HIS A 666 -5.56 49.28 15.35
N ASP A 667 -6.69 49.32 14.65
CA ASP A 667 -6.77 49.77 13.25
C ASP A 667 -5.80 48.98 12.32
N VAL A 668 -5.72 47.67 12.54
CA VAL A 668 -4.92 46.73 11.75
C VAL A 668 -5.80 46.14 10.66
N ALA A 669 -5.37 46.26 9.41
CA ALA A 669 -6.07 45.66 8.28
C ALA A 669 -5.47 44.28 7.94
N VAL A 670 -6.26 43.22 8.13
CA VAL A 670 -5.92 41.89 7.62
C VAL A 670 -6.25 41.87 6.13
N VAL A 671 -5.22 41.87 5.27
CA VAL A 671 -5.37 41.93 3.81
C VAL A 671 -5.07 40.61 3.11
N GLY A 672 -4.60 39.61 3.84
CA GLY A 672 -4.37 38.27 3.28
C GLY A 672 -4.51 37.18 4.31
N LEU A 673 -4.79 35.96 3.83
CA LEU A 673 -4.78 34.76 4.63
C LEU A 673 -3.66 33.82 4.17
N HIS A 674 -3.01 33.16 5.11
CA HIS A 674 -1.94 32.20 4.85
C HIS A 674 -2.22 30.87 5.55
N ALA A 675 -1.98 29.76 4.87
CA ALA A 675 -1.79 28.47 5.52
C ALA A 675 -0.59 27.75 4.92
N HIS A 676 0.16 27.06 5.76
CA HIS A 676 1.22 26.15 5.33
C HIS A 676 1.08 24.88 6.15
N LEU A 677 0.67 23.81 5.50
CA LEU A 677 0.26 22.57 6.17
C LEU A 677 1.29 21.44 6.06
N GLY A 678 2.45 21.64 5.41
CA GLY A 678 3.42 20.57 5.25
C GLY A 678 4.58 20.79 4.30
N SER A 679 5.50 19.82 4.26
CA SER A 679 6.61 19.76 3.31
C SER A 679 6.78 18.37 2.68
N GLY A 680 7.05 18.34 1.37
CA GLY A 680 7.26 17.09 0.61
C GLY A 680 5.98 16.50 0.04
N ILE A 681 4.98 17.34 -0.26
CA ILE A 681 3.67 16.90 -0.75
C ILE A 681 3.76 16.66 -2.27
N LEU A 682 3.32 15.48 -2.72
CA LEU A 682 3.31 15.08 -4.15
C LEU A 682 1.90 15.02 -4.76
N ASP A 683 0.86 15.22 -3.93
CA ASP A 683 -0.54 15.25 -4.36
C ASP A 683 -0.94 16.67 -4.78
N ALA A 684 -1.26 16.84 -6.07
CA ALA A 684 -1.66 18.10 -6.66
C ALA A 684 -2.98 18.66 -6.09
N GLN A 685 -3.89 17.79 -5.62
CA GLN A 685 -5.20 18.24 -5.10
C GLN A 685 -5.09 18.96 -3.75
N HIS A 686 -4.02 18.71 -2.99
CA HIS A 686 -3.84 19.28 -1.66
C HIS A 686 -3.99 20.80 -1.63
N TRP A 687 -3.32 21.53 -2.52
CA TRP A 687 -3.35 23.00 -2.51
C TRP A 687 -4.69 23.59 -2.91
N ARG A 688 -5.49 22.86 -3.72
CA ARG A 688 -6.87 23.23 -4.03
C ARG A 688 -7.73 23.21 -2.77
N GLU A 689 -7.59 22.18 -1.94
CA GLU A 689 -8.32 22.06 -0.67
C GLU A 689 -7.96 23.19 0.29
N VAL A 690 -6.66 23.49 0.42
CA VAL A 690 -6.16 24.60 1.26
C VAL A 690 -6.73 25.93 0.78
N TYR A 691 -6.67 26.20 -0.53
CA TYR A 691 -7.23 27.41 -1.11
C TYR A 691 -8.73 27.53 -0.81
N ALA A 692 -9.50 26.46 -1.02
CA ALA A 692 -10.94 26.47 -0.78
C ALA A 692 -11.29 26.81 0.68
N GLN A 693 -10.56 26.22 1.63
CA GLN A 693 -10.77 26.49 3.07
C GLN A 693 -10.41 27.93 3.44
N LEU A 694 -9.28 28.45 2.93
CA LEU A 694 -8.91 29.85 3.13
C LEU A 694 -9.89 30.82 2.46
N ALA A 695 -10.41 30.50 1.27
CA ALA A 695 -11.39 31.31 0.58
C ALA A 695 -12.74 31.35 1.31
N ALA A 696 -13.18 30.23 1.88
CA ALA A 696 -14.34 30.20 2.75
C ALA A 696 -14.11 31.05 4.02
N LEU A 697 -12.93 30.96 4.62
CA LEU A 697 -12.57 31.77 5.78
C LEU A 697 -12.48 33.27 5.46
N ALA A 698 -12.00 33.62 4.26
CA ALA A 698 -11.85 35.00 3.79
C ALA A 698 -13.18 35.78 3.80
N GLN A 699 -14.32 35.10 3.62
CA GLN A 699 -15.65 35.71 3.70
C GLN A 699 -15.97 36.32 5.07
N ARG A 700 -15.25 35.92 6.12
CA ARG A 700 -15.38 36.49 7.47
C ARG A 700 -14.60 37.80 7.64
N PHE A 701 -13.78 38.20 6.68
CA PHE A 701 -12.97 39.42 6.75
C PHE A 701 -13.51 40.50 5.81
N THR A 702 -13.26 41.77 6.14
CA THR A 702 -13.84 42.91 5.39
C THR A 702 -13.15 43.12 4.05
N ARG A 703 -11.82 42.88 3.99
CA ARG A 703 -11.00 43.11 2.79
C ARG A 703 -9.87 42.07 2.78
N ILE A 704 -10.00 41.04 1.95
CA ILE A 704 -8.91 40.10 1.66
C ILE A 704 -8.54 40.25 0.19
N GLU A 705 -7.25 40.44 -0.06
CA GLU A 705 -6.67 40.66 -1.38
C GLU A 705 -5.92 39.41 -1.85
N ALA A 706 -5.30 38.67 -0.93
CA ALA A 706 -4.46 37.53 -1.26
C ALA A 706 -4.74 36.30 -0.40
N ILE A 707 -4.69 35.14 -1.04
CA ILE A 707 -4.65 33.83 -0.41
C ILE A 707 -3.28 33.22 -0.69
N ASN A 708 -2.50 33.08 0.36
CA ASN A 708 -1.22 32.40 0.34
C ASN A 708 -1.42 30.96 0.83
N ILE A 709 -1.28 30.00 -0.06
CA ILE A 709 -1.42 28.56 0.26
C ILE A 709 -0.10 27.93 0.69
N GLY A 710 0.91 28.77 0.95
CA GLY A 710 2.22 28.37 1.45
C GLY A 710 3.02 27.58 0.42
N GLY A 711 4.03 26.88 0.93
CA GLY A 711 4.91 26.02 0.13
C GLY A 711 4.56 24.54 0.22
N GLY A 712 5.62 23.74 0.30
CA GLY A 712 5.51 22.31 0.60
C GLY A 712 5.59 21.39 -0.61
N LEU A 713 5.74 21.94 -1.82
CA LEU A 713 5.89 21.19 -3.06
C LEU A 713 7.05 20.19 -2.92
N GLY A 714 6.71 18.91 -3.11
CA GLY A 714 7.63 17.80 -2.98
C GLY A 714 8.48 17.58 -4.22
N VAL A 715 9.67 17.02 -3.99
CA VAL A 715 10.46 16.33 -5.01
C VAL A 715 10.56 14.86 -4.59
N PRO A 716 10.46 13.90 -5.52
CA PRO A 716 10.55 12.48 -5.22
C PRO A 716 11.83 12.18 -4.45
N ALA A 717 11.71 11.64 -3.23
CA ALA A 717 12.87 11.21 -2.48
C ALA A 717 13.43 9.91 -3.06
N ARG A 718 12.55 8.95 -3.38
CA ARG A 718 12.93 7.58 -3.76
C ARG A 718 12.67 7.27 -5.23
N ALA A 719 13.21 6.16 -5.73
CA ALA A 719 13.10 5.75 -7.13
C ALA A 719 11.65 5.50 -7.60
N ASP A 720 10.84 4.97 -6.69
CA ASP A 720 9.46 4.54 -6.86
C ASP A 720 8.42 5.67 -6.68
N GLU A 721 8.85 6.84 -6.20
CA GLU A 721 7.97 8.00 -6.05
C GLU A 721 7.77 8.73 -7.40
N ALA A 722 6.51 8.98 -7.75
CA ALA A 722 6.15 9.80 -8.90
C ALA A 722 6.43 11.29 -8.61
N PRO A 723 6.97 12.05 -9.58
CA PRO A 723 7.11 13.50 -9.44
C PRO A 723 5.74 14.18 -9.30
N LEU A 724 5.72 15.30 -8.56
CA LEU A 724 4.54 16.17 -8.51
C LEU A 724 4.15 16.59 -9.93
N ASP A 725 2.92 16.24 -10.33
CA ASP A 725 2.37 16.63 -11.61
C ASP A 725 1.99 18.11 -11.58
N LEU A 726 2.88 18.95 -12.12
CA LEU A 726 2.67 20.38 -12.18
C LEU A 726 1.50 20.76 -13.11
N ALA A 727 1.20 19.98 -14.15
CA ALA A 727 0.07 20.27 -15.03
C ALA A 727 -1.25 20.02 -14.30
N ALA A 728 -1.36 18.90 -13.59
CA ALA A 728 -2.50 18.63 -12.72
C ALA A 728 -2.65 19.67 -11.60
N LEU A 729 -1.53 20.12 -11.02
CA LEU A 729 -1.52 21.20 -10.03
C LEU A 729 -2.09 22.49 -10.61
N ASP A 730 -1.63 22.91 -11.80
CA ASP A 730 -2.11 24.15 -12.43
C ASP A 730 -3.61 24.07 -12.75
N ILE A 731 -4.10 22.93 -13.25
CA ILE A 731 -5.52 22.70 -13.51
C ILE A 731 -6.32 22.82 -12.20
N CYS A 732 -5.90 22.13 -11.13
CA CYS A 732 -6.59 22.16 -9.84
C CYS A 732 -6.63 23.57 -9.25
N LEU A 733 -5.54 24.33 -9.35
CA LEU A 733 -5.45 25.70 -8.86
C LEU A 733 -6.27 26.68 -9.74
N ALA A 734 -6.26 26.50 -11.06
CA ALA A 734 -7.05 27.31 -11.98
C ALA A 734 -8.55 27.15 -11.73
N GLU A 735 -9.02 25.92 -11.52
CA GLU A 735 -10.43 25.65 -11.22
C GLU A 735 -10.89 26.34 -9.93
N ILE A 736 -10.11 26.26 -8.84
CA ILE A 736 -10.51 26.90 -7.58
C ILE A 736 -10.36 28.42 -7.63
N LYS A 737 -9.35 28.94 -8.35
CA LYS A 737 -9.20 30.38 -8.57
C LYS A 737 -10.36 30.95 -9.39
N GLN A 738 -10.88 30.20 -10.37
CA GLN A 738 -12.11 30.60 -11.10
C GLN A 738 -13.34 30.68 -10.19
N ALA A 739 -13.43 29.84 -9.15
CA ALA A 739 -14.52 29.89 -8.18
C ALA A 739 -14.40 31.10 -7.22
N TYR A 740 -13.19 31.58 -6.96
CA TYR A 740 -12.92 32.76 -6.12
C TYR A 740 -11.89 33.70 -6.78
N PRO A 741 -12.26 34.37 -7.89
CA PRO A 741 -11.33 35.13 -8.73
C PRO A 741 -10.87 36.46 -8.11
N GLN A 742 -11.49 36.88 -7.01
CA GLN A 742 -11.20 38.15 -6.34
C GLN A 742 -9.89 38.14 -5.51
N PHE A 743 -9.28 36.96 -5.29
CA PHE A 743 -8.06 36.84 -4.49
C PHE A 743 -6.86 36.54 -5.38
N GLU A 744 -5.75 37.24 -5.14
CA GLU A 744 -4.45 36.83 -5.67
C GLU A 744 -4.02 35.50 -5.01
N LEU A 745 -3.54 34.55 -5.81
CA LEU A 745 -3.04 33.25 -5.37
C LEU A 745 -1.51 33.27 -5.23
N TRP A 746 -1.01 33.08 -4.01
CA TRP A 746 0.42 33.09 -3.71
C TRP A 746 0.91 31.71 -3.27
N LEU A 747 2.14 31.33 -3.68
CA LEU A 747 2.83 30.12 -3.24
C LEU A 747 4.26 30.39 -2.76
N GLU A 748 4.73 29.55 -1.85
CA GLU A 748 6.05 29.67 -1.21
C GLU A 748 7.01 28.48 -1.48
N PRO A 749 7.34 28.12 -2.74
CA PRO A 749 8.14 26.93 -3.04
C PRO A 749 9.61 27.10 -2.64
N GLY A 750 9.98 26.64 -1.45
CA GLY A 750 11.39 26.56 -1.01
C GLY A 750 12.10 25.31 -1.54
N ARG A 751 11.83 24.17 -0.89
CA ARG A 751 12.52 22.88 -1.15
C ARG A 751 12.50 22.48 -2.62
N TYR A 752 11.37 22.66 -3.31
CA TYR A 752 11.20 22.27 -4.72
C TYR A 752 12.26 22.89 -5.66
N LEU A 753 12.63 24.15 -5.40
CA LEU A 753 13.55 24.89 -6.29
C LEU A 753 15.01 24.43 -6.16
N VAL A 754 15.42 24.00 -4.97
CA VAL A 754 16.86 23.82 -4.67
C VAL A 754 17.24 22.41 -4.25
N ALA A 755 16.30 21.56 -3.80
CA ALA A 755 16.63 20.25 -3.25
C ALA A 755 17.43 19.38 -4.23
N GLU A 756 16.89 19.13 -5.43
CA GLU A 756 17.53 18.31 -6.46
C GLU A 756 18.75 18.99 -7.12
N ALA A 757 18.91 20.30 -6.95
CA ALA A 757 20.05 21.04 -7.48
C ALA A 757 21.34 20.84 -6.69
N GLY A 758 21.26 20.33 -5.45
CA GLY A 758 22.42 20.15 -4.59
C GLY A 758 22.76 18.69 -4.28
N VAL A 759 24.05 18.39 -4.26
CA VAL A 759 24.61 17.12 -3.77
C VAL A 759 25.68 17.39 -2.72
N LEU A 760 25.88 16.44 -1.80
CA LEU A 760 26.99 16.44 -0.85
C LEU A 760 27.98 15.35 -1.25
N LEU A 761 29.23 15.74 -1.52
CA LEU A 761 30.34 14.86 -1.81
C LEU A 761 31.12 14.60 -0.51
N ALA A 762 31.34 13.32 -0.23
CA ALA A 762 32.10 12.86 0.93
C ALA A 762 33.06 11.75 0.52
N ARG A 763 34.17 11.60 1.24
CA ARG A 763 35.17 10.56 0.97
C ARG A 763 35.05 9.43 1.98
N VAL A 764 35.11 8.19 1.49
CA VAL A 764 35.22 7.02 2.36
C VAL A 764 36.53 7.07 3.12
N THR A 765 36.44 7.05 4.44
CA THR A 765 37.60 7.02 5.34
C THR A 765 37.95 5.60 5.73
N GLN A 766 36.95 4.75 5.98
CA GLN A 766 37.16 3.37 6.39
C GLN A 766 35.88 2.55 6.22
N THR A 767 36.04 1.23 6.05
CA THR A 767 34.93 0.27 6.10
C THR A 767 35.07 -0.64 7.31
N LYS A 768 33.95 -1.12 7.86
CA LYS A 768 33.94 -1.99 9.04
C LYS A 768 32.80 -2.99 8.98
N ARG A 769 33.07 -4.25 9.32
CA ARG A 769 32.05 -5.27 9.54
C ARG A 769 31.84 -5.52 11.02
N LYS A 770 30.58 -5.59 11.48
CA LYS A 770 30.21 -5.92 12.85
C LYS A 770 28.93 -6.77 12.85
N GLY A 771 29.08 -8.07 13.06
CA GLY A 771 27.97 -9.03 12.90
C GLY A 771 27.45 -9.00 11.46
N ASP A 772 26.14 -8.83 11.32
CA ASP A 772 25.44 -8.77 10.03
C ASP A 772 25.53 -7.39 9.35
N TYR A 773 26.11 -6.39 10.02
CA TYR A 773 26.21 -5.03 9.49
C TYR A 773 27.57 -4.75 8.85
N CYS A 774 27.54 -4.15 7.66
CA CYS A 774 28.69 -3.50 7.05
C CYS A 774 28.53 -1.98 7.17
N TYR A 775 29.60 -1.28 7.52
CA TYR A 775 29.64 0.17 7.70
C TYR A 775 30.62 0.79 6.70
N VAL A 776 30.23 1.93 6.12
CA VAL A 776 31.09 2.85 5.38
C VAL A 776 31.15 4.14 6.18
N GLY A 777 32.31 4.42 6.76
CA GLY A 777 32.59 5.71 7.39
C GLY A 777 33.01 6.72 6.32
N VAL A 778 32.42 7.92 6.33
CA VAL A 778 32.80 9.03 5.46
C VAL A 778 33.36 10.22 6.26
N ASP A 779 34.00 11.16 5.59
CA ASP A 779 34.70 12.31 6.19
C ASP A 779 33.78 13.45 6.68
N THR A 780 32.46 13.25 6.67
CA THR A 780 31.45 14.17 7.19
C THR A 780 30.28 13.43 7.82
N GLY A 781 29.47 14.09 8.64
CA GLY A 781 28.29 13.49 9.24
C GLY A 781 27.12 14.45 9.36
N MET A 782 26.32 14.23 10.40
CA MET A 782 25.17 15.06 10.81
C MET A 782 25.54 16.53 11.05
N ASN A 783 26.81 16.84 11.27
CA ASN A 783 27.30 18.22 11.35
C ASN A 783 27.13 18.97 10.03
N SER A 784 27.27 18.30 8.88
CA SER A 784 27.03 18.90 7.56
C SER A 784 25.62 18.63 7.06
N LEU A 785 25.07 17.43 7.29
CA LEU A 785 23.73 17.04 6.84
C LEU A 785 22.94 16.41 8.00
N ILE A 786 22.30 17.24 8.80
CA ILE A 786 21.58 16.80 10.00
C ILE A 786 20.25 16.09 9.72
N ARG A 787 19.72 16.22 8.49
CA ARG A 787 18.35 15.82 8.13
C ARG A 787 18.04 14.33 8.41
N PRO A 788 18.92 13.37 8.06
CA PRO A 788 18.71 11.96 8.42
C PRO A 788 18.61 11.75 9.94
N ALA A 789 19.48 12.39 10.72
CA ALA A 789 19.48 12.27 12.18
C ALA A 789 18.27 12.99 12.83
N LEU A 790 17.83 14.12 12.28
CA LEU A 790 16.81 14.96 12.90
C LEU A 790 15.38 14.46 12.65
N TYR A 791 15.08 14.00 11.44
CA TYR A 791 13.73 13.60 11.03
C TYR A 791 13.71 12.45 10.02
N GLU A 792 14.77 11.62 10.01
CA GLU A 792 14.86 10.40 9.19
C GLU A 792 14.67 10.68 7.69
N ALA A 793 15.24 11.80 7.23
CA ALA A 793 15.21 12.15 5.81
C ALA A 793 15.92 11.09 4.98
N TRP A 794 15.22 10.55 3.98
CA TRP A 794 15.86 9.69 2.99
C TRP A 794 16.57 10.54 1.94
N HIS A 795 17.78 10.12 1.59
CA HIS A 795 18.58 10.67 0.51
C HIS A 795 19.13 9.50 -0.30
N GLU A 796 19.18 9.67 -1.62
CA GLU A 796 19.89 8.73 -2.49
C GLU A 796 21.38 8.86 -2.19
N ILE A 797 22.02 7.73 -1.96
CA ILE A 797 23.45 7.65 -1.71
C ILE A 797 24.03 6.70 -2.73
N VAL A 798 25.05 7.15 -3.44
CA VAL A 798 25.76 6.35 -4.45
C VAL A 798 27.26 6.41 -4.21
N ASN A 799 27.96 5.33 -4.55
CA ASN A 799 29.41 5.39 -4.74
C ASN A 799 29.66 6.00 -6.13
N LEU A 800 30.02 7.28 -6.17
CA LEU A 800 30.23 8.01 -7.42
C LEU A 800 31.46 7.51 -8.19
N THR A 801 32.45 6.93 -7.48
CA THR A 801 33.66 6.37 -8.09
C THR A 801 33.34 5.11 -8.88
N SER A 802 32.45 4.26 -8.36
CA SER A 802 32.05 2.97 -8.94
C SER A 802 30.58 2.93 -9.33
N LEU A 803 30.03 4.02 -9.87
CA LEU A 803 28.57 4.17 -10.12
C LEU A 803 27.98 3.06 -11.01
N ASP A 804 28.76 2.56 -11.97
CA ASP A 804 28.32 1.55 -12.95
C ASP A 804 28.49 0.10 -12.46
N GLU A 805 29.05 -0.10 -11.26
CA GLU A 805 29.23 -1.42 -10.67
C GLU A 805 27.95 -1.91 -9.98
N ALA A 806 27.81 -3.24 -9.82
CA ALA A 806 26.65 -3.83 -9.19
C ALA A 806 26.56 -3.49 -7.69
N ALA A 807 25.41 -2.97 -7.27
CA ALA A 807 25.14 -2.56 -5.88
C ALA A 807 24.70 -3.75 -4.99
N ASP A 808 25.60 -4.71 -4.81
CA ASP A 808 25.27 -5.99 -4.17
C ASP A 808 25.47 -5.99 -2.64
N THR A 809 26.15 -4.99 -2.08
CA THR A 809 26.50 -4.94 -0.66
C THR A 809 25.63 -3.94 0.11
N LEU A 810 25.12 -4.37 1.26
CA LEU A 810 24.29 -3.54 2.14
C LEU A 810 25.14 -2.83 3.20
N TYR A 811 25.12 -1.49 3.21
CA TYR A 811 25.93 -0.67 4.11
C TYR A 811 25.10 0.25 5.01
N GLN A 812 25.66 0.55 6.17
CA GLN A 812 25.33 1.72 6.99
C GLN A 812 26.35 2.83 6.65
N VAL A 813 25.89 3.93 6.07
CA VAL A 813 26.73 5.08 5.74
C VAL A 813 26.71 6.05 6.92
N VAL A 814 27.86 6.23 7.56
CA VAL A 814 27.98 6.94 8.84
C VAL A 814 29.07 8.01 8.79
N GLY A 815 28.93 9.04 9.61
CA GLY A 815 29.92 10.09 9.74
C GLY A 815 30.90 9.89 10.90
N PRO A 816 31.81 10.86 11.13
CA PRO A 816 32.83 10.82 12.17
C PRO A 816 32.41 11.55 13.47
N ILE A 817 31.15 11.94 13.62
CA ILE A 817 30.63 12.63 14.80
C ILE A 817 30.40 11.61 15.92
N CYS A 818 30.85 11.94 17.13
CA CYS A 818 30.68 11.11 18.33
C CYS A 818 29.24 11.18 18.86
N GLU A 819 28.27 10.78 18.04
CA GLU A 819 26.85 10.68 18.37
C GLU A 819 26.29 9.43 17.69
N SER A 820 25.45 8.66 18.40
CA SER A 820 24.87 7.43 17.86
C SER A 820 23.93 7.69 16.67
N GLY A 821 23.38 8.90 16.60
CA GLY A 821 22.55 9.38 15.50
C GLY A 821 23.34 9.84 14.26
N ASP A 822 24.68 9.75 14.23
CA ASP A 822 25.49 10.15 13.07
C ASP A 822 25.46 9.12 11.93
N VAL A 823 24.26 8.90 11.41
CA VAL A 823 23.95 7.98 10.34
C VAL A 823 23.37 8.80 9.18
N LEU A 824 24.08 8.83 8.06
CA LEU A 824 23.66 9.54 6.84
C LEU A 824 22.72 8.68 5.99
N GLY A 825 22.85 7.35 6.06
CA GLY A 825 21.94 6.43 5.41
C GLY A 825 22.05 5.00 5.95
N SER A 826 20.90 4.42 6.27
CA SER A 826 20.80 3.04 6.73
C SER A 826 20.50 2.08 5.58
N ASN A 827 21.04 0.86 5.66
CA ASN A 827 20.74 -0.23 4.74
C ASN A 827 20.83 0.16 3.25
N ARG A 828 21.89 0.90 2.88
CA ARG A 828 22.11 1.36 1.50
C ARG A 828 22.81 0.29 0.70
N ARG A 829 22.19 -0.13 -0.42
CA ARG A 829 22.85 -0.99 -1.41
C ARG A 829 23.86 -0.18 -2.20
N LEU A 830 25.13 -0.53 -2.07
CA LEU A 830 26.24 0.11 -2.79
C LEU A 830 27.15 -0.98 -3.36
N PRO A 831 27.94 -0.67 -4.41
CA PRO A 831 29.10 -1.46 -4.79
C PRO A 831 30.06 -1.64 -3.63
N GLU A 832 31.06 -2.50 -3.79
CA GLU A 832 32.11 -2.66 -2.77
C GLU A 832 32.85 -1.33 -2.56
N CYS A 833 32.59 -0.65 -1.44
CA CYS A 833 33.24 0.62 -1.11
C CYS A 833 34.65 0.39 -0.53
N ARG A 834 35.60 1.21 -0.95
CA ARG A 834 36.99 1.20 -0.50
C ARG A 834 37.38 2.56 0.06
N GLU A 835 38.42 2.59 0.89
CA GLU A 835 39.00 3.85 1.36
C GLU A 835 39.40 4.72 0.17
N GLY A 836 39.06 6.00 0.23
CA GLY A 836 39.34 6.97 -0.83
C GLY A 836 38.22 7.13 -1.85
N ASP A 837 37.26 6.22 -1.94
CA ASP A 837 36.09 6.34 -2.81
C ASP A 837 35.29 7.61 -2.48
N VAL A 838 34.67 8.18 -3.50
CA VAL A 838 33.77 9.34 -3.38
C VAL A 838 32.33 8.85 -3.27
N ILE A 839 31.69 9.15 -2.13
CA ILE A 839 30.27 8.97 -1.90
C ILE A 839 29.55 10.27 -2.24
N LEU A 840 28.49 10.16 -3.04
CA LEU A 840 27.57 11.26 -3.34
C LEU A 840 26.26 11.03 -2.61
N ILE A 841 25.80 12.05 -1.88
CA ILE A 841 24.49 12.10 -1.23
C ILE A 841 23.64 13.13 -2.01
N ALA A 842 22.62 12.65 -2.71
CA ALA A 842 21.80 13.48 -3.58
C ALA A 842 20.75 14.27 -2.78
N GLN A 843 20.08 15.22 -3.46
CA GLN A 843 19.00 16.03 -2.91
C GLN A 843 19.35 16.81 -1.64
N ALA A 844 20.62 17.20 -1.53
CA ALA A 844 21.18 17.88 -0.37
C ALA A 844 21.14 19.42 -0.53
N GLY A 845 20.47 19.93 -1.57
CA GLY A 845 20.41 21.36 -1.87
C GLY A 845 19.46 22.18 -1.00
N ALA A 846 18.52 21.54 -0.30
CA ALA A 846 17.60 22.19 0.63
C ALA A 846 17.87 21.70 2.06
N TYR A 847 17.97 22.63 3.02
CA TYR A 847 18.11 22.33 4.44
C TYR A 847 19.34 21.46 4.77
N GLY A 848 20.35 21.47 3.91
CA GLY A 848 21.66 20.86 4.12
C GLY A 848 22.58 21.83 4.83
N ALA A 849 23.40 22.56 4.06
CA ALA A 849 24.34 23.56 4.56
C ALA A 849 23.71 24.59 5.51
N THR A 850 22.47 25.04 5.25
CA THR A 850 21.78 26.01 6.12
C THR A 850 21.43 25.49 7.51
N MET A 851 21.40 24.16 7.71
CA MET A 851 21.20 23.51 9.01
C MET A 851 22.49 22.91 9.56
N ALA A 852 23.64 23.17 8.93
CA ALA A 852 24.92 22.63 9.35
C ALA A 852 25.37 23.26 10.68
N SER A 853 26.14 22.51 11.46
CA SER A 853 26.63 22.93 12.77
C SER A 853 28.11 22.61 12.94
N ARG A 854 28.75 23.31 13.87
CA ARG A 854 30.11 23.04 14.32
C ARG A 854 30.13 22.10 15.54
N TYR A 855 29.15 21.21 15.65
CA TYR A 855 29.07 20.24 16.74
C TYR A 855 30.33 19.35 16.74
N ASN A 856 30.84 19.04 17.93
CA ASN A 856 32.18 18.45 18.13
C ASN A 856 33.35 19.28 17.56
N LEU A 857 33.17 20.59 17.38
CA LEU A 857 34.16 21.52 16.80
C LEU A 857 34.67 21.07 15.41
N ARG A 858 33.84 20.34 14.66
CA ARG A 858 34.14 19.91 13.29
C ARG A 858 33.53 20.90 12.31
N GLU A 859 34.33 21.33 11.33
CA GLU A 859 33.85 22.19 10.25
C GLU A 859 32.78 21.47 9.43
N PRO A 860 31.68 22.15 9.07
CA PRO A 860 30.74 21.64 8.09
C PRO A 860 31.36 21.65 6.69
N ALA A 861 30.76 20.88 5.77
CA ALA A 861 31.18 20.80 4.38
C ALA A 861 31.20 22.18 3.70
N ALA A 862 32.25 22.43 2.91
CA ALA A 862 32.35 23.65 2.09
C ALA A 862 31.27 23.67 0.99
N GLU A 863 30.98 24.83 0.41
CA GLU A 863 29.96 24.99 -0.64
C GLU A 863 30.57 25.53 -1.94
N CYS A 864 30.12 25.03 -3.09
CA CYS A 864 30.41 25.64 -4.40
C CYS A 864 29.23 25.46 -5.40
N VAL A 865 29.27 26.23 -6.49
CA VAL A 865 28.28 26.21 -7.56
C VAL A 865 28.96 25.81 -8.88
N ILE A 866 28.26 25.07 -9.74
CA ILE A 866 28.75 24.59 -11.05
C ILE A 866 27.77 24.83 -12.21
#